data_AF-A0A7C0VPJ7-F1
#
_entry.id   AF-A0A7C0VPJ7-F1
#
_cell.length_a   1.000
_cell.length_b   1.000
_cell.length_c   1.000
_cell.angle_alpha   90.00
_cell.angle_beta   90.00
_cell.angle_gamma   90.00
#
_symmetry.space_group_name_H-M   'P 1'
#
loop_
_entity.id
_entity.type
_entity.pdbx_description
1 polymer ?
#
loop_
_entity_poly.entity_id
_entity_poly.type
_entity_poly.pdbx_seq_one_letter_code
_entity_poly.pdbx_strand_id
1 'polypeptide(L)'
;MQVLHTIWNGDELCLWAEASALPLTAPPRRGRPPKNPKPRTHPFALPADILSEISESTFGQTPSGIRTMPLLLPSTQRGPLPSPWLVREEECDHGKAAALAGWNVETLIFDPEVAFDLLLDLPASPPHGIAFGSSLRFWTEAALFSLALITEEQFIPTIRENIAVWTAVIAGDNVERMRTLADAMPAYCRALIIQKESGSGAQDMRPQHIIRSFVDRTVDAFVRRSLASVSLIPPRRGRRPKITPMPERLLSALSTGNLVLDAPIEAVAAFSGELEGWLTGIQPAMPSAPFRTCFRLDAPPDPDEWEYDEMNGGDGNYYDENSGEGESGGEGGGGGDETRERDPGRDWNRWSLGFFLQAKDDPSLLIPADKVWKTRSETLTFLKRKFKNPQEQLLADLGRASHTYPPIEKSLQDARPVGFDMSAGQAYSFLREFAPILEQNGFGVLLPPWWDKPGARLGVKLKIKTPSPVQEGGIGSGHFSVKSIMSYDWTVAIGDNTLSMDEFKHLASLKIPLVQVRGKWVELRPEDVETAINFFEKKHKEREITLGEAMRLGLGADDARDEIGLPVVGVETEGWLKEMLSKFSGDDGGDGAKIALVDQPEAFNGVLRPYQAKGVSWLAYLGGFGFGACLADDMGLGKCTSADSLILVNGTLQRADKIWGRYAGEAMFDGEGFWAVPTEPLCTNSLNSETG
;
A
#
# COMPACT_ATOMS: atom_id res chain seq x y z
N MET A 1 -32.91 -28.14 11.36
CA MET A 1 -31.80 -27.19 11.19
C MET A 1 -30.49 -27.91 11.49
N GLN A 2 -29.45 -27.65 10.70
CA GLN A 2 -28.11 -28.20 10.86
C GLN A 2 -27.10 -27.07 11.01
N VAL A 3 -26.14 -27.19 11.93
CA VAL A 3 -25.09 -26.19 12.13
C VAL A 3 -23.74 -26.81 11.76
N LEU A 4 -23.05 -26.23 10.78
CA LEU A 4 -21.76 -26.71 10.31
C LEU A 4 -20.60 -26.08 11.09
N HIS A 5 -19.63 -26.91 11.44
CA HIS A 5 -18.44 -26.55 12.21
C HIS A 5 -17.20 -27.17 11.57
N THR A 6 -16.09 -26.42 11.58
CA THR A 6 -14.81 -26.90 11.06
C THR A 6 -13.68 -26.72 12.06
N ILE A 7 -12.70 -27.63 11.97
CA ILE A 7 -11.52 -27.65 12.83
C ILE A 7 -10.32 -27.98 11.95
N TRP A 8 -9.22 -27.25 12.13
CA TRP A 8 -7.94 -27.60 11.53
C TRP A 8 -7.15 -28.49 12.48
N ASN A 9 -6.75 -29.68 12.03
CA ASN A 9 -6.02 -30.64 12.87
C ASN A 9 -4.48 -30.46 12.84
N GLY A 10 -3.98 -29.53 12.02
CA GLY A 10 -2.55 -29.30 11.75
C GLY A 10 -2.15 -29.60 10.30
N ASP A 11 -2.89 -30.49 9.64
CA ASP A 11 -2.63 -30.89 8.25
C ASP A 11 -3.89 -30.92 7.37
N GLU A 12 -5.06 -31.20 7.94
CA GLU A 12 -6.33 -31.37 7.21
C GLU A 12 -7.45 -30.54 7.87
N LEU A 13 -8.44 -30.14 7.06
CA LEU A 13 -9.66 -29.49 7.55
C LEU A 13 -10.71 -30.57 7.86
N CYS A 14 -11.22 -30.56 9.08
CA CYS A 14 -12.24 -31.48 9.54
C CYS A 14 -13.59 -30.78 9.66
N LEU A 15 -14.59 -31.20 8.88
CA LEU A 15 -15.96 -30.69 8.92
C LEU A 15 -16.87 -31.63 9.72
N TRP A 16 -17.71 -31.08 10.58
CA TRP A 16 -18.75 -31.81 11.30
C TRP A 16 -20.00 -30.94 11.47
N ALA A 17 -21.12 -31.54 11.88
CA ALA A 17 -22.37 -30.81 12.03
C ALA A 17 -23.16 -31.19 13.28
N GLU A 18 -23.89 -30.23 13.85
CA GLU A 18 -24.93 -30.45 14.84
C GLU A 18 -26.30 -30.48 14.13
N ALA A 19 -27.25 -31.30 14.60
CA ALA A 19 -28.60 -31.35 14.02
C ALA A 19 -29.69 -31.22 15.09
N SER A 20 -30.63 -30.30 14.85
CA SER A 20 -31.70 -29.97 15.81
C SER A 20 -32.63 -31.15 16.10
N ALA A 21 -32.81 -32.04 15.11
CA ALA A 21 -33.69 -33.21 15.19
C ALA A 21 -33.12 -34.35 16.06
N LEU A 22 -31.84 -34.32 16.42
CA LEU A 22 -31.20 -35.38 17.21
C LEU A 22 -31.35 -35.15 18.72
N PRO A 23 -31.22 -36.20 19.57
CA PRO A 23 -31.40 -36.10 21.02
C PRO A 23 -30.37 -35.20 21.71
N LEU A 24 -30.81 -34.37 22.66
CA LEU A 24 -29.93 -33.46 23.43
C LEU A 24 -29.02 -34.17 24.44
N THR A 25 -29.44 -35.32 24.96
CA THR A 25 -28.76 -35.98 26.07
C THR A 25 -28.18 -37.31 25.64
N ALA A 26 -26.94 -37.56 26.01
CA ALA A 26 -26.33 -38.85 25.77
C ALA A 26 -26.85 -39.89 26.78
N PRO A 27 -27.14 -41.14 26.36
CA PRO A 27 -27.77 -42.17 27.20
C PRO A 27 -26.97 -42.45 28.48
N PRO A 28 -27.60 -42.48 29.67
CA PRO A 28 -26.90 -42.52 30.96
C PRO A 28 -25.96 -43.73 31.10
N ARG A 29 -24.76 -43.52 31.66
CA ARG A 29 -23.84 -44.62 32.01
C ARG A 29 -24.39 -45.33 33.25
N ARG A 30 -24.64 -46.64 33.15
CA ARG A 30 -24.88 -47.51 34.31
C ARG A 30 -23.54 -47.82 35.00
N GLY A 31 -23.44 -47.61 36.31
CA GLY A 31 -22.26 -47.96 37.13
C GLY A 31 -21.37 -46.77 37.54
N ARG A 32 -20.34 -47.05 38.36
CA ARG A 32 -19.41 -46.03 38.89
C ARG A 32 -18.55 -45.45 37.75
N PRO A 33 -18.37 -44.12 37.66
CA PRO A 33 -17.54 -43.52 36.61
C PRO A 33 -16.08 -44.01 36.73
N PRO A 34 -15.46 -44.45 35.61
CA PRO A 34 -14.07 -44.88 35.59
C PRO A 34 -13.11 -43.72 35.87
N LYS A 35 -11.93 -44.03 36.44
CA LYS A 35 -10.91 -43.03 36.82
C LYS A 35 -10.43 -42.17 35.64
N ASN A 36 -10.37 -42.74 34.43
CA ASN A 36 -10.15 -42.03 33.16
C ASN A 36 -11.31 -42.36 32.19
N PRO A 37 -12.35 -41.52 32.10
CA PRO A 37 -13.47 -41.77 31.20
C PRO A 37 -13.07 -41.57 29.73
N LYS A 38 -13.20 -42.62 28.91
CA LYS A 38 -13.14 -42.49 27.45
C LYS A 38 -14.24 -41.54 26.95
N PRO A 39 -13.97 -40.70 25.92
CA PRO A 39 -14.95 -39.84 25.29
C PRO A 39 -16.20 -40.62 24.85
N ARG A 40 -17.38 -39.98 24.93
CA ARG A 40 -18.67 -40.56 24.53
C ARG A 40 -19.06 -40.05 23.15
N THR A 41 -19.86 -40.79 22.38
CA THR A 41 -20.44 -40.27 21.13
C THR A 41 -21.30 -39.05 21.41
N HIS A 42 -21.10 -38.00 20.61
CA HIS A 42 -21.85 -36.77 20.70
C HIS A 42 -23.33 -37.00 20.31
N PRO A 43 -24.30 -36.69 21.18
CA PRO A 43 -25.68 -37.17 21.04
C PRO A 43 -26.48 -36.52 19.91
N PHE A 44 -26.06 -35.33 19.47
CA PHE A 44 -26.68 -34.58 18.36
C PHE A 44 -25.67 -34.16 17.28
N ALA A 45 -24.54 -34.88 17.17
CA ALA A 45 -23.68 -34.75 16.00
C ALA A 45 -24.28 -35.54 14.83
N LEU A 46 -24.27 -34.94 13.65
CA LEU A 46 -24.74 -35.59 12.44
C LEU A 46 -23.76 -36.72 12.03
N PRO A 47 -24.26 -37.90 11.64
CA PRO A 47 -23.45 -38.96 11.05
C PRO A 47 -22.72 -38.51 9.77
N ALA A 48 -21.53 -39.06 9.51
CA ALA A 48 -20.69 -38.61 8.41
C ALA A 48 -21.23 -38.96 7.01
N ASP A 49 -22.01 -40.03 6.87
CA ASP A 49 -22.68 -40.40 5.61
C ASP A 49 -23.66 -39.31 5.16
N ILE A 50 -24.55 -38.87 6.06
CA ILE A 50 -25.50 -37.78 5.79
C ILE A 50 -24.75 -36.45 5.57
N LEU A 51 -23.68 -36.20 6.32
CA LEU A 51 -22.87 -35.00 6.16
C LEU A 51 -22.18 -34.96 4.79
N SER A 52 -21.73 -36.10 4.26
CA SER A 52 -21.11 -36.19 2.92
C SER A 52 -22.11 -35.82 1.84
N GLU A 53 -23.35 -36.31 1.92
CA GLU A 53 -24.42 -35.95 0.98
C GLU A 53 -24.73 -34.45 0.99
N ILE A 54 -24.75 -33.83 2.18
CA ILE A 54 -24.93 -32.38 2.31
C ILE A 54 -23.75 -31.63 1.71
N SER A 55 -22.52 -32.07 1.99
CA SER A 55 -21.31 -31.43 1.48
C SER A 55 -21.26 -31.43 -0.05
N GLU A 56 -21.50 -32.59 -0.67
CA GLU A 56 -21.47 -32.74 -2.12
C GLU A 56 -22.61 -31.98 -2.81
N SER A 57 -23.83 -32.08 -2.28
CA SER A 57 -25.01 -31.41 -2.88
C SER A 57 -25.00 -29.89 -2.71
N THR A 58 -24.40 -29.39 -1.63
CA THR A 58 -24.45 -27.96 -1.28
C THR A 58 -23.21 -27.21 -1.73
N PHE A 59 -22.03 -27.83 -1.62
CA PHE A 59 -20.74 -27.16 -1.86
C PHE A 59 -19.92 -27.78 -2.99
N GLY A 60 -20.33 -28.92 -3.56
CA GLY A 60 -19.68 -29.51 -4.74
C GLY A 60 -18.30 -30.14 -4.47
N GLN A 61 -17.85 -30.18 -3.22
CA GLN A 61 -16.54 -30.70 -2.82
C GLN A 61 -16.67 -32.08 -2.16
N THR A 62 -15.84 -33.04 -2.59
CA THR A 62 -15.82 -34.41 -2.06
C THR A 62 -14.76 -34.54 -0.96
N PRO A 63 -15.10 -35.14 0.19
CA PRO A 63 -14.12 -35.35 1.26
C PRO A 63 -13.09 -36.43 0.90
N SER A 64 -11.86 -36.26 1.38
CA SER A 64 -10.77 -37.23 1.26
C SER A 64 -10.99 -38.47 2.14
N GLY A 65 -11.81 -38.34 3.20
CA GLY A 65 -12.16 -39.46 4.06
C GLY A 65 -13.04 -39.07 5.26
N ILE A 66 -13.30 -40.06 6.12
CA ILE A 66 -14.09 -39.91 7.35
C ILE A 66 -13.22 -40.32 8.53
N ARG A 67 -13.24 -39.54 9.62
CA ARG A 67 -12.51 -39.85 10.86
C ARG A 67 -13.38 -39.53 12.07
N THR A 68 -13.33 -40.37 13.10
CA THR A 68 -13.93 -40.03 14.40
C THR A 68 -12.90 -39.31 15.25
N MET A 69 -13.23 -38.11 15.73
CA MET A 69 -12.33 -37.28 16.52
C MET A 69 -12.92 -36.92 17.90
N PRO A 70 -12.11 -36.95 18.97
CA PRO A 70 -12.54 -36.49 20.28
C PRO A 70 -12.43 -34.96 20.38
N LEU A 71 -13.57 -34.29 20.59
CA LEU A 71 -13.68 -32.86 20.82
C LEU A 71 -13.97 -32.55 22.29
N LEU A 72 -13.31 -31.53 22.82
CA LEU A 72 -13.48 -31.01 24.15
C LEU A 72 -14.55 -29.90 24.12
N LEU A 73 -15.77 -30.22 24.54
CA LEU A 73 -16.93 -29.33 24.41
C LEU A 73 -17.51 -28.93 25.78
N PRO A 74 -18.04 -27.70 25.92
CA PRO A 74 -18.78 -27.28 27.10
C PRO A 74 -19.92 -28.24 27.40
N SER A 75 -19.95 -28.81 28.60
CA SER A 75 -20.87 -29.90 28.94
C SER A 75 -21.51 -29.69 30.30
N THR A 76 -22.74 -30.15 30.41
CA THR A 76 -23.49 -30.31 31.67
C THR A 76 -23.40 -31.76 32.14
N GLN A 77 -24.06 -32.10 33.26
CA GLN A 77 -24.21 -33.49 33.68
C GLN A 77 -25.01 -34.34 32.66
N ARG A 78 -25.84 -33.71 31.82
CA ARG A 78 -26.75 -34.40 30.90
C ARG A 78 -26.17 -34.59 29.49
N GLY A 79 -25.21 -33.77 29.07
CA GLY A 79 -24.64 -33.82 27.72
C GLY A 79 -23.83 -32.58 27.36
N PRO A 80 -23.32 -32.49 26.12
CA PRO A 80 -22.72 -31.27 25.60
C PRO A 80 -23.78 -30.18 25.44
N LEU A 81 -23.37 -28.93 25.59
CA LEU A 81 -24.20 -27.78 25.28
C LEU A 81 -24.30 -27.61 23.77
N PRO A 82 -25.49 -27.31 23.22
CA PRO A 82 -25.64 -27.01 21.82
C PRO A 82 -24.91 -25.72 21.46
N SER A 83 -24.45 -25.60 20.21
CA SER A 83 -23.89 -24.35 19.73
C SER A 83 -24.95 -23.22 19.74
N PRO A 84 -24.56 -21.94 19.86
CA PRO A 84 -25.50 -20.81 19.87
C PRO A 84 -26.38 -20.69 18.62
N TRP A 85 -25.97 -21.35 17.53
CA TRP A 85 -26.64 -21.31 16.23
C TRP A 85 -27.67 -22.44 16.07
N LEU A 86 -27.71 -23.41 16.99
CA LEU A 86 -28.61 -24.55 16.89
C LEU A 86 -29.98 -24.19 17.47
N VAL A 87 -30.90 -23.76 16.62
CA VAL A 87 -32.29 -23.45 17.01
C VAL A 87 -33.07 -24.76 17.20
N ARG A 88 -33.72 -24.90 18.36
CA ARG A 88 -34.64 -26.01 18.69
C ARG A 88 -35.94 -25.42 19.24
N GLU A 89 -37.06 -26.10 18.98
CA GLU A 89 -38.39 -25.67 19.45
C GLU A 89 -38.61 -25.92 20.94
N GLU A 90 -37.87 -26.85 21.54
CA GLU A 90 -37.96 -27.16 22.96
C GLU A 90 -37.17 -26.13 23.79
N GLU A 91 -37.87 -25.33 24.60
CA GLU A 91 -37.27 -24.51 25.68
C GLU A 91 -36.61 -25.44 26.71
N CYS A 92 -35.37 -25.82 26.45
CA CYS A 92 -34.56 -26.52 27.43
C CYS A 92 -33.76 -25.49 28.22
N ASP A 93 -33.97 -25.43 29.54
CA ASP A 93 -33.06 -24.76 30.46
C ASP A 93 -31.71 -25.50 30.42
N HIS A 94 -30.85 -25.07 29.48
CA HIS A 94 -29.60 -25.74 29.17
C HIS A 94 -28.59 -25.64 30.33
N GLY A 95 -28.86 -24.81 31.35
CA GLY A 95 -27.96 -24.53 32.45
C GLY A 95 -26.63 -23.94 31.99
N LYS A 96 -25.77 -23.54 32.94
CA LYS A 96 -24.39 -23.14 32.62
C LYS A 96 -23.52 -24.40 32.45
N ALA A 97 -22.55 -24.33 31.54
CA ALA A 97 -21.55 -25.39 31.40
C ALA A 97 -20.90 -25.68 32.76
N ALA A 98 -20.89 -26.95 33.16
CA ALA A 98 -20.27 -27.37 34.42
C ALA A 98 -18.76 -27.57 34.25
N ALA A 99 -18.35 -28.13 33.10
CA ALA A 99 -16.96 -28.36 32.72
C ALA A 99 -16.84 -28.63 31.23
N LEU A 100 -15.61 -28.66 30.72
CA LEU A 100 -15.29 -29.20 29.41
C LEU A 100 -15.22 -30.74 29.49
N ALA A 101 -15.84 -31.45 28.55
CA ALA A 101 -15.81 -32.92 28.47
C ALA A 101 -15.54 -33.40 27.04
N GLY A 102 -14.90 -34.56 26.91
CA GLY A 102 -14.55 -35.16 25.63
C GLY A 102 -15.73 -35.90 24.98
N TRP A 103 -16.02 -35.56 23.73
CA TRP A 103 -17.07 -36.16 22.90
C TRP A 103 -16.52 -36.59 21.55
N ASN A 104 -16.80 -37.82 21.14
CA ASN A 104 -16.47 -38.34 19.81
C ASN A 104 -17.48 -37.83 18.79
N VAL A 105 -16.98 -37.22 17.74
CA VAL A 105 -17.74 -36.71 16.60
C VAL A 105 -17.18 -37.32 15.32
N GLU A 106 -18.04 -37.73 14.40
CA GLU A 106 -17.61 -38.13 13.06
C GLU A 106 -17.41 -36.88 12.21
N THR A 107 -16.25 -36.80 11.56
CA THR A 107 -15.86 -35.64 10.76
C THR A 107 -15.48 -36.06 9.36
N LEU A 108 -15.91 -35.27 8.36
CA LEU A 108 -15.38 -35.33 7.02
C LEU A 108 -14.01 -34.65 6.97
N ILE A 109 -13.06 -35.26 6.27
CA ILE A 109 -11.68 -34.80 6.16
C ILE A 109 -11.46 -34.23 4.76
N PHE A 110 -10.91 -33.04 4.69
CA PHE A 110 -10.54 -32.37 3.44
C PHE A 110 -9.04 -32.08 3.45
N ASP A 111 -8.35 -32.55 2.42
CA ASP A 111 -6.96 -32.15 2.15
C ASP A 111 -6.85 -30.63 1.95
N PRO A 112 -5.69 -30.01 2.22
CA PRO A 112 -5.54 -28.54 2.14
C PRO A 112 -6.04 -27.90 0.85
N GLU A 113 -5.87 -28.59 -0.28
CA GLU A 113 -6.35 -28.13 -1.59
C GLU A 113 -7.87 -28.04 -1.65
N VAL A 114 -8.56 -29.15 -1.38
CA VAL A 114 -10.03 -29.23 -1.39
C VAL A 114 -10.64 -28.38 -0.28
N ALA A 115 -9.96 -28.30 0.88
CA ALA A 115 -10.36 -27.45 1.99
C ALA A 115 -10.33 -25.96 1.62
N PHE A 116 -9.32 -25.53 0.85
CA PHE A 116 -9.21 -24.15 0.39
C PHE A 116 -10.35 -23.79 -0.56
N ASP A 117 -10.60 -24.62 -1.56
CA ASP A 117 -11.71 -24.43 -2.50
C ASP A 117 -13.06 -24.46 -1.79
N LEU A 118 -13.29 -25.45 -0.91
CA LEU A 118 -14.50 -25.55 -0.09
C LEU A 118 -14.79 -24.26 0.67
N LEU A 119 -13.79 -23.67 1.34
CA LEU A 119 -13.97 -22.49 2.17
C LEU A 119 -14.22 -21.22 1.33
N LEU A 120 -13.64 -21.12 0.14
CA LEU A 120 -13.83 -20.00 -0.78
C LEU A 120 -15.14 -20.10 -1.57
N ASP A 121 -15.63 -21.30 -1.83
CA ASP A 121 -16.88 -21.56 -2.54
C ASP A 121 -18.14 -21.42 -1.65
N LEU A 122 -17.97 -21.19 -0.34
CA LEU A 122 -19.10 -21.01 0.57
C LEU A 122 -19.94 -19.78 0.20
N PRO A 123 -21.28 -19.92 0.15
CA PRO A 123 -22.15 -18.78 -0.14
C PRO A 123 -22.13 -17.76 1.00
N ALA A 124 -22.25 -16.47 0.67
CA ALA A 124 -22.29 -15.40 1.67
C ALA A 124 -23.44 -15.57 2.68
N SER A 125 -24.56 -16.14 2.24
CA SER A 125 -25.70 -16.51 3.10
C SER A 125 -25.84 -18.04 3.15
N PRO A 126 -26.03 -18.64 4.34
CA PRO A 126 -26.18 -20.08 4.45
C PRO A 126 -27.50 -20.54 3.80
N PRO A 127 -27.53 -21.71 3.13
CA PRO A 127 -28.74 -22.26 2.55
C PRO A 127 -29.84 -22.54 3.58
N HIS A 128 -31.10 -22.64 3.12
CA HIS A 128 -32.23 -22.92 4.00
C HIS A 128 -32.01 -24.20 4.82
N GLY A 129 -32.19 -24.08 6.15
CA GLY A 129 -32.04 -25.20 7.08
C GLY A 129 -30.61 -25.46 7.54
N ILE A 130 -29.62 -24.78 6.98
CA ILE A 130 -28.20 -24.84 7.36
C ILE A 130 -27.80 -23.52 8.03
N ALA A 131 -26.93 -23.59 9.03
CA ALA A 131 -26.25 -22.43 9.59
C ALA A 131 -24.74 -22.66 9.66
N PHE A 132 -23.97 -21.62 9.39
CA PHE A 132 -22.52 -21.64 9.52
C PHE A 132 -22.11 -21.23 10.93
N GLY A 133 -21.55 -22.17 11.68
CA GLY A 133 -21.00 -21.92 13.00
C GLY A 133 -19.81 -20.96 12.94
N SER A 134 -19.47 -20.35 14.09
CA SER A 134 -18.38 -19.37 14.18
C SER A 134 -17.03 -19.93 13.72
N SER A 135 -16.79 -21.22 13.94
CA SER A 135 -15.58 -21.90 13.47
C SER A 135 -15.49 -21.97 11.95
N LEU A 136 -16.61 -22.23 11.25
CA LEU A 136 -16.63 -22.29 9.79
C LEU A 136 -16.32 -20.92 9.19
N ARG A 137 -17.01 -19.89 9.67
CA ARG A 137 -16.78 -18.50 9.26
C ARG A 137 -15.33 -18.05 9.50
N PHE A 138 -14.77 -18.43 10.66
CA PHE A 138 -13.38 -18.13 10.98
C PHE A 138 -12.39 -18.72 9.96
N TRP A 139 -12.58 -19.99 9.57
CA TRP A 139 -11.71 -20.62 8.58
C TRP A 139 -11.94 -20.05 7.17
N THR A 140 -13.15 -19.59 6.83
CA THR A 140 -13.39 -18.80 5.61
C THR A 140 -12.56 -17.52 5.59
N GLU A 141 -12.55 -16.75 6.69
CA GLU A 141 -11.70 -15.54 6.80
C GLU A 141 -10.20 -15.88 6.70
N ALA A 142 -9.77 -16.99 7.30
CA ALA A 142 -8.39 -17.45 7.17
C ALA A 142 -8.05 -17.86 5.73
N ALA A 143 -8.98 -18.47 4.99
CA ALA A 143 -8.81 -18.80 3.58
C ALA A 143 -8.73 -17.53 2.71
N LEU A 144 -9.58 -16.53 2.96
CA LEU A 144 -9.49 -15.23 2.29
C LEU A 144 -8.14 -14.53 2.57
N PHE A 145 -7.62 -14.67 3.79
CA PHE A 145 -6.29 -14.17 4.13
C PHE A 145 -5.18 -14.90 3.34
N SER A 146 -5.22 -16.23 3.25
CA SER A 146 -4.30 -17.00 2.39
C SER A 146 -4.41 -16.56 0.92
N LEU A 147 -5.62 -16.35 0.41
CA LEU A 147 -5.86 -15.90 -0.96
C LEU A 147 -5.23 -14.52 -1.20
N ALA A 148 -5.38 -13.58 -0.27
CA ALA A 148 -4.76 -12.27 -0.35
C ALA A 148 -3.23 -12.38 -0.48
N LEU A 149 -2.58 -13.20 0.37
CA LEU A 149 -1.13 -13.44 0.30
C LEU A 149 -0.70 -14.04 -1.04
N ILE A 150 -1.49 -14.96 -1.59
CA ILE A 150 -1.25 -15.55 -2.91
C ILE A 150 -1.36 -14.49 -4.01
N THR A 151 -2.42 -13.66 -3.97
CA THR A 151 -2.64 -12.60 -4.98
C THR A 151 -1.58 -11.50 -4.91
N GLU A 152 -1.01 -11.25 -3.74
CA GLU A 152 0.10 -10.32 -3.53
C GLU A 152 1.48 -10.97 -3.80
N GLU A 153 1.52 -12.22 -4.28
CA GLU A 153 2.74 -12.98 -4.55
C GLU A 153 3.67 -13.14 -3.32
N GLN A 154 3.08 -13.12 -2.12
CA GLN A 154 3.79 -13.20 -0.83
C GLN A 154 4.02 -14.64 -0.38
N PHE A 155 4.79 -15.40 -1.15
CA PHE A 155 5.20 -16.76 -0.79
C PHE A 155 6.59 -17.09 -1.33
N ILE A 156 7.30 -17.98 -0.63
CA ILE A 156 8.68 -18.33 -0.94
C ILE A 156 8.91 -19.85 -0.86
N PRO A 157 9.85 -20.38 -1.68
CA PRO A 157 10.25 -21.77 -1.57
C PRO A 157 11.07 -21.99 -0.31
N THR A 158 10.76 -23.03 0.45
CA THR A 158 11.44 -23.38 1.70
C THR A 158 11.63 -24.88 1.81
N ILE A 159 12.52 -25.29 2.72
CA ILE A 159 12.73 -26.70 3.06
C ILE A 159 12.32 -26.88 4.52
N ARG A 160 11.37 -27.78 4.78
CA ARG A 160 11.02 -28.23 6.13
C ARG A 160 11.51 -29.64 6.32
N GLU A 161 12.50 -29.82 7.19
CA GLU A 161 13.19 -31.09 7.39
C GLU A 161 13.83 -31.61 6.09
N ASN A 162 13.11 -32.44 5.34
CA ASN A 162 13.54 -32.98 4.04
C ASN A 162 12.48 -32.79 2.93
N ILE A 163 11.54 -31.87 3.16
CA ILE A 163 10.40 -31.65 2.29
C ILE A 163 10.42 -30.24 1.70
N ALA A 164 10.26 -30.15 0.38
CA ALA A 164 10.13 -28.89 -0.33
C ALA A 164 8.69 -28.36 -0.23
N VAL A 165 8.54 -27.17 0.37
CA VAL A 165 7.24 -26.51 0.55
C VAL A 165 7.30 -25.05 0.18
N TRP A 166 6.20 -24.54 -0.38
CA TRP A 166 5.95 -23.10 -0.44
C TRP A 166 5.43 -22.64 0.92
N THR A 167 6.02 -21.58 1.45
CA THR A 167 5.66 -21.01 2.74
C THR A 167 5.22 -19.56 2.52
N ALA A 168 4.16 -19.13 3.19
CA ALA A 168 3.65 -17.78 3.07
C ALA A 168 4.61 -16.77 3.75
N VAL A 169 4.84 -15.63 3.12
CA VAL A 169 5.58 -14.52 3.73
C VAL A 169 4.59 -13.58 4.39
N ILE A 170 4.65 -13.47 5.73
CA ILE A 170 3.77 -12.57 6.48
C ILE A 170 4.63 -11.42 6.99
N ALA A 171 4.54 -10.28 6.30
CA ALA A 171 5.29 -9.06 6.58
C ALA A 171 4.37 -7.83 6.58
N GLY A 172 4.87 -6.69 7.07
CA GLY A 172 4.10 -5.44 7.12
C GLY A 172 2.78 -5.58 7.86
N ASP A 173 1.71 -5.02 7.30
CA ASP A 173 0.37 -5.00 7.87
C ASP A 173 -0.24 -6.40 8.02
N ASN A 174 0.22 -7.38 7.22
CA ASN A 174 -0.24 -8.76 7.29
C ASN A 174 0.15 -9.44 8.62
N VAL A 175 1.18 -8.92 9.33
CA VAL A 175 1.53 -9.38 10.69
C VAL A 175 0.40 -9.07 11.68
N GLU A 176 -0.14 -7.86 11.62
CA GLU A 176 -1.23 -7.43 12.52
C GLU A 176 -2.55 -8.09 12.15
N ARG A 177 -2.80 -8.31 10.85
CA ARG A 177 -3.96 -9.10 10.39
C ARG A 177 -3.91 -10.53 10.92
N MET A 178 -2.75 -11.20 10.84
CA MET A 178 -2.58 -12.54 11.41
C MET A 178 -2.77 -12.55 12.94
N ARG A 179 -2.28 -11.52 13.64
CA ARG A 179 -2.51 -11.36 15.07
C ARG A 179 -3.98 -11.20 15.41
N THR A 180 -4.69 -10.33 14.68
CA THR A 180 -6.12 -10.09 14.84
C THR A 180 -6.94 -11.38 14.64
N LEU A 181 -6.61 -12.16 13.61
CA LEU A 181 -7.20 -13.49 13.39
C LEU A 181 -6.91 -14.44 14.57
N ALA A 182 -5.67 -14.46 15.07
CA ALA A 182 -5.29 -15.29 16.21
C ALA A 182 -6.08 -14.94 17.49
N ASP A 183 -6.25 -13.65 17.76
CA ASP A 183 -6.97 -13.14 18.93
C ASP A 183 -8.49 -13.37 18.80
N ALA A 184 -9.03 -13.33 17.58
CA ALA A 184 -10.44 -13.58 17.29
C ALA A 184 -10.80 -15.08 17.21
N MET A 185 -9.82 -16.00 17.30
CA MET A 185 -10.04 -17.44 17.08
C MET A 185 -11.10 -18.02 18.02
N PRO A 186 -12.24 -18.52 17.50
CA PRO A 186 -13.27 -19.17 18.31
C PRO A 186 -12.73 -20.37 19.07
N ALA A 187 -13.22 -20.59 20.31
CA ALA A 187 -12.79 -21.72 21.14
C ALA A 187 -13.04 -23.09 20.47
N TYR A 188 -14.09 -23.19 19.65
CA TYR A 188 -14.40 -24.40 18.87
C TYR A 188 -13.27 -24.82 17.91
N CYS A 189 -12.50 -23.87 17.37
CA CYS A 189 -11.36 -24.18 16.51
C CYS A 189 -10.22 -24.88 17.28
N ARG A 190 -10.23 -24.80 18.62
CA ARG A 190 -9.26 -25.43 19.53
C ARG A 190 -9.85 -26.59 20.33
N ALA A 191 -11.05 -27.06 19.96
CA ALA A 191 -11.73 -28.13 20.69
C ALA A 191 -11.08 -29.50 20.50
N LEU A 192 -10.19 -29.69 19.52
CA LEU A 192 -9.60 -31.01 19.25
C LEU A 192 -8.70 -31.50 20.40
N ILE A 193 -8.96 -32.71 20.90
CA ILE A 193 -8.09 -33.36 21.88
C ILE A 193 -6.96 -34.09 21.15
N ILE A 194 -5.78 -33.48 21.12
CA ILE A 194 -4.58 -34.10 20.53
C ILE A 194 -3.98 -35.07 21.54
N GLN A 195 -4.22 -36.37 21.39
CA GLN A 195 -3.52 -37.41 22.15
C GLN A 195 -2.20 -37.75 21.44
N LYS A 196 -1.07 -37.26 21.94
CA LYS A 196 0.23 -37.81 21.52
C LYS A 196 0.42 -39.19 22.18
N GLU A 197 0.86 -40.18 21.40
CA GLU A 197 1.22 -41.52 21.87
C GLU A 197 2.42 -41.53 22.86
N SER A 198 2.99 -40.37 23.18
CA SER A 198 4.12 -40.21 24.10
C SER A 198 3.82 -39.15 25.18
N GLY A 199 3.18 -39.58 26.26
CA GLY A 199 3.50 -39.21 27.65
C GLY A 199 3.56 -37.75 28.13
N SER A 200 3.21 -36.75 27.34
CA SER A 200 3.19 -35.35 27.78
C SER A 200 1.89 -34.69 27.37
N GLY A 201 1.26 -33.98 28.33
CA GLY A 201 -0.09 -33.43 28.21
C GLY A 201 -0.30 -32.62 26.93
N ALA A 202 -1.57 -32.58 26.48
CA ALA A 202 -2.02 -31.80 25.33
C ALA A 202 -1.30 -30.44 25.31
N GLN A 203 -0.34 -30.27 24.40
CA GLN A 203 0.26 -28.97 24.19
C GLN A 203 -0.85 -28.07 23.65
N ASP A 204 -1.22 -27.07 24.44
CA ASP A 204 -2.11 -25.99 24.04
C ASP A 204 -1.42 -25.27 22.87
N MET A 205 -1.73 -25.67 21.63
CA MET A 205 -1.17 -25.03 20.44
C MET A 205 -1.68 -23.60 20.41
N ARG A 206 -0.76 -22.65 20.49
CA ARG A 206 -1.10 -21.22 20.40
C ARG A 206 -1.90 -20.98 19.10
N PRO A 207 -2.97 -20.17 19.13
CA PRO A 207 -3.79 -19.86 17.94
C PRO A 207 -2.96 -19.47 16.71
N GLN A 208 -1.89 -18.70 16.92
CA GLN A 208 -0.95 -18.27 15.89
C GLN A 208 -0.32 -19.44 15.12
N HIS A 209 0.05 -20.53 15.80
CA HIS A 209 0.64 -21.70 15.14
C HIS A 209 -0.39 -22.46 14.30
N ILE A 210 -1.64 -22.54 14.77
CA ILE A 210 -2.71 -23.23 14.04
C ILE A 210 -3.06 -22.47 12.76
N ILE A 211 -3.21 -21.14 12.84
CA ILE A 211 -3.46 -20.30 11.66
C ILE A 211 -2.27 -20.37 10.71
N ARG A 212 -1.04 -20.25 11.23
CA ARG A 212 0.15 -20.30 10.39
C ARG A 212 0.26 -21.63 9.64
N SER A 213 -0.01 -22.74 10.31
CA SER A 213 -0.05 -24.07 9.69
C SER A 213 -1.10 -24.14 8.58
N PHE A 214 -2.32 -23.64 8.81
CA PHE A 214 -3.37 -23.58 7.80
C PHE A 214 -2.97 -22.71 6.59
N VAL A 215 -2.45 -21.51 6.83
CA VAL A 215 -2.03 -20.57 5.78
C VAL A 215 -0.92 -21.18 4.93
N ASP A 216 0.13 -21.72 5.56
CA ASP A 216 1.23 -22.32 4.82
C ASP A 216 0.79 -23.53 3.98
N ARG A 217 -0.11 -24.38 4.51
CA ARG A 217 -0.60 -25.56 3.79
C ARG A 217 -1.52 -25.22 2.63
N THR A 218 -2.39 -24.22 2.79
CA THR A 218 -3.29 -23.76 1.72
C THR A 218 -2.51 -23.04 0.62
N VAL A 219 -1.52 -22.21 0.98
CA VAL A 219 -0.60 -21.58 0.03
C VAL A 219 0.23 -22.62 -0.73
N ASP A 220 0.82 -23.60 -0.05
CA ASP A 220 1.59 -24.67 -0.71
C ASP A 220 0.75 -25.46 -1.71
N ALA A 221 -0.45 -25.87 -1.31
CA ALA A 221 -1.36 -26.60 -2.18
C ALA A 221 -1.74 -25.78 -3.41
N PHE A 222 -2.14 -24.51 -3.23
CA PHE A 222 -2.55 -23.64 -4.33
C PHE A 222 -1.41 -23.36 -5.33
N VAL A 223 -0.23 -22.99 -4.83
CA VAL A 223 0.91 -22.66 -5.69
C VAL A 223 1.37 -23.89 -6.47
N ARG A 224 1.45 -25.05 -5.81
CA ARG A 224 1.84 -26.30 -6.45
C ARG A 224 0.86 -26.73 -7.54
N ARG A 225 -0.45 -26.62 -7.28
CA ARG A 225 -1.49 -26.87 -8.29
C ARG A 225 -1.31 -25.96 -9.51
N SER A 226 -1.06 -24.68 -9.27
CA SER A 226 -0.85 -23.69 -10.33
C SER A 226 0.40 -23.99 -11.17
N LEU A 227 1.40 -24.63 -10.56
CA LEU A 227 2.65 -25.03 -11.21
C LEU A 227 2.61 -26.44 -11.83
N ALA A 228 1.53 -27.20 -11.70
CA ALA A 228 1.47 -28.59 -12.13
C ALA A 228 1.75 -28.78 -13.65
N SER A 229 1.42 -27.79 -14.47
CA SER A 229 1.69 -27.78 -15.91
C SER A 229 2.95 -27.01 -16.31
N VAL A 230 3.69 -26.44 -15.35
CA VAL A 230 4.84 -25.56 -15.58
C VAL A 230 6.13 -26.26 -15.16
N SER A 231 7.06 -26.42 -16.10
CA SER A 231 8.41 -26.88 -15.77
C SER A 231 9.25 -25.68 -15.30
N LEU A 232 9.57 -25.65 -13.99
CA LEU A 232 10.51 -24.68 -13.43
C LEU A 232 11.97 -24.94 -13.85
N ILE A 233 12.25 -26.12 -14.40
CA ILE A 233 13.59 -26.50 -14.85
C ILE A 233 13.74 -26.13 -16.33
N PRO A 234 14.78 -25.37 -16.71
CA PRO A 234 15.06 -25.05 -18.11
C PRO A 234 15.27 -26.31 -18.97
N PRO A 235 14.84 -26.31 -20.24
CA PRO A 235 15.09 -27.41 -21.15
C PRO A 235 16.60 -27.63 -21.33
N ARG A 236 17.08 -28.82 -20.96
CA ARG A 236 18.50 -29.15 -21.03
C ARG A 236 18.93 -29.45 -22.46
N ARG A 237 20.10 -28.90 -22.84
CA ARG A 237 20.89 -29.37 -24.01
C ARG A 237 22.02 -30.27 -23.50
N GLY A 238 21.98 -31.57 -23.79
CA GLY A 238 23.06 -32.53 -23.49
C GLY A 238 22.69 -33.71 -22.57
N ARG A 239 23.70 -34.46 -22.10
CA ARG A 239 23.54 -35.67 -21.29
C ARG A 239 23.15 -35.32 -19.85
N ARG A 240 22.16 -36.02 -19.28
CA ARG A 240 21.75 -35.85 -17.87
C ARG A 240 22.94 -36.13 -16.93
N PRO A 241 23.21 -35.28 -15.92
CA PRO A 241 24.24 -35.53 -14.94
C PRO A 241 23.92 -36.79 -14.13
N LYS A 242 24.96 -37.47 -13.64
CA LYS A 242 24.82 -38.66 -12.78
C LYS A 242 24.15 -38.34 -11.43
N ILE A 243 24.32 -37.10 -10.95
CA ILE A 243 23.74 -36.58 -9.71
C ILE A 243 23.07 -35.25 -10.05
N THR A 244 21.77 -35.15 -9.82
CA THR A 244 21.00 -33.91 -10.00
C THR A 244 21.42 -32.88 -8.93
N PRO A 245 21.75 -31.62 -9.28
CA PRO A 245 22.07 -30.58 -8.30
C PRO A 245 20.91 -30.29 -7.33
N MET A 246 21.23 -29.82 -6.11
CA MET A 246 20.22 -29.50 -5.09
C MET A 246 19.16 -28.47 -5.53
N PRO A 247 19.52 -27.37 -6.22
CA PRO A 247 18.52 -26.42 -6.72
C PRO A 247 17.50 -27.06 -7.68
N GLU A 248 17.96 -27.96 -8.56
CA GLU A 248 17.04 -28.65 -9.48
C GLU A 248 16.16 -29.68 -8.77
N ARG A 249 16.69 -30.35 -7.74
CA ARG A 249 15.89 -31.25 -6.88
C ARG A 249 14.80 -30.46 -6.15
N LEU A 250 15.14 -29.29 -5.62
CA LEU A 250 14.19 -28.39 -4.98
C LEU A 250 13.10 -27.92 -5.96
N LEU A 251 13.48 -27.37 -7.11
CA LEU A 251 12.53 -26.88 -8.11
C LEU A 251 11.63 -28.01 -8.63
N SER A 252 12.19 -29.19 -8.87
CA SER A 252 11.40 -30.38 -9.23
C SER A 252 10.43 -30.77 -8.12
N ALA A 253 10.89 -30.77 -6.86
CA ALA A 253 10.06 -31.15 -5.73
C ALA A 253 8.97 -30.12 -5.45
N LEU A 254 9.16 -28.84 -5.78
CA LEU A 254 8.16 -27.77 -5.61
C LEU A 254 7.09 -27.74 -6.71
N SER A 255 7.41 -28.23 -7.92
CA SER A 255 6.48 -28.26 -9.05
C SER A 255 5.85 -29.62 -9.32
N THR A 256 6.24 -30.66 -8.58
CA THR A 256 5.70 -32.03 -8.72
C THR A 256 5.02 -32.50 -7.44
N GLY A 257 4.31 -33.64 -7.51
CA GLY A 257 3.70 -34.27 -6.34
C GLY A 257 4.70 -34.97 -5.40
N ASN A 258 5.99 -35.03 -5.73
CA ASN A 258 7.00 -35.60 -4.85
C ASN A 258 7.63 -34.50 -3.98
N LEU A 259 7.20 -34.48 -2.72
CA LEU A 259 7.60 -33.52 -1.71
C LEU A 259 9.03 -33.73 -1.20
N VAL A 260 9.53 -34.97 -1.25
CA VAL A 260 10.78 -35.36 -0.57
C VAL A 260 11.99 -35.09 -1.44
N LEU A 261 13.00 -34.43 -0.86
CA LEU A 261 14.29 -34.25 -1.51
C LEU A 261 15.10 -35.55 -1.40
N ASP A 262 15.36 -36.18 -2.55
CA ASP A 262 16.14 -37.41 -2.65
C ASP A 262 17.65 -37.13 -2.47
N ALA A 263 18.07 -36.72 -1.27
CA ALA A 263 19.44 -36.33 -0.92
C ALA A 263 19.78 -36.72 0.55
N PRO A 264 21.07 -36.88 0.90
CA PRO A 264 21.49 -37.04 2.29
C PRO A 264 21.05 -35.84 3.15
N ILE A 265 20.66 -36.10 4.40
CA ILE A 265 20.15 -35.08 5.33
C ILE A 265 21.15 -33.94 5.50
N GLU A 266 22.45 -34.25 5.54
CA GLU A 266 23.52 -33.26 5.68
C GLU A 266 23.60 -32.31 4.48
N ALA A 267 23.40 -32.84 3.26
CA ALA A 267 23.39 -32.03 2.04
C ALA A 267 22.15 -31.14 1.96
N VAL A 268 21.01 -31.63 2.46
CA VAL A 268 19.75 -30.88 2.54
C VAL A 268 19.87 -29.75 3.56
N ALA A 269 20.43 -30.02 4.74
CA ALA A 269 20.65 -29.03 5.78
C ALA A 269 21.63 -27.92 5.33
N ALA A 270 22.73 -28.29 4.67
CA ALA A 270 23.68 -27.32 4.11
C ALA A 270 23.01 -26.41 3.08
N PHE A 271 22.26 -26.99 2.13
CA PHE A 271 21.54 -26.22 1.12
C PHE A 271 20.38 -25.39 1.71
N SER A 272 19.70 -25.88 2.74
CA SER A 272 18.68 -25.12 3.48
C SER A 272 19.28 -23.86 4.10
N GLY A 273 20.47 -23.95 4.70
CA GLY A 273 21.18 -22.78 5.24
C GLY A 273 21.57 -21.76 4.17
N GLU A 274 22.04 -22.22 3.00
CA GLU A 274 22.31 -21.35 1.84
C GLU A 274 21.03 -20.66 1.34
N LEU A 275 19.93 -21.42 1.23
CA LEU A 275 18.62 -20.92 0.82
C LEU A 275 18.08 -19.88 1.81
N GLU A 276 18.16 -20.15 3.12
CA GLU A 276 17.76 -19.20 4.16
C GLU A 276 18.59 -17.92 4.11
N GLY A 277 19.91 -18.01 3.89
CA GLY A 277 20.77 -16.85 3.71
C GLY A 277 20.35 -15.99 2.51
N TRP A 278 20.05 -16.62 1.38
CA TRP A 278 19.54 -15.94 0.19
C TRP A 278 18.16 -15.29 0.44
N LEU A 279 17.23 -16.03 1.05
CA LEU A 279 15.88 -15.54 1.39
C LEU A 279 15.90 -14.38 2.38
N THR A 280 16.83 -14.39 3.35
CA THR A 280 17.01 -13.31 4.33
C THR A 280 17.46 -12.00 3.66
N GLY A 281 18.15 -12.10 2.51
CA GLY A 281 18.50 -10.94 1.69
C GLY A 281 17.32 -10.34 0.93
N ILE A 282 16.26 -11.11 0.71
CA ILE A 282 15.05 -10.73 -0.06
C ILE A 282 13.92 -10.30 0.87
N GLN A 283 13.84 -10.88 2.07
CA GLN A 283 12.82 -10.51 3.04
C GLN A 283 13.06 -9.09 3.56
N PRO A 284 12.06 -8.18 3.47
CA PRO A 284 12.14 -6.90 4.16
C PRO A 284 12.39 -7.19 5.64
N ALA A 285 13.38 -6.52 6.23
CA ALA A 285 13.75 -6.71 7.62
C ALA A 285 12.49 -6.74 8.51
N MET A 286 12.35 -7.81 9.29
CA MET A 286 11.26 -8.00 10.25
C MET A 286 10.79 -6.66 10.84
N PRO A 287 9.49 -6.32 10.76
CA PRO A 287 8.98 -5.04 11.27
C PRO A 287 9.19 -4.85 12.79
N SER A 288 9.63 -5.90 13.50
CA SER A 288 9.90 -5.92 14.94
C SER A 288 10.99 -4.94 15.41
N ALA A 289 11.95 -4.56 14.56
CA ALA A 289 12.91 -3.53 14.95
C ALA A 289 12.24 -2.13 14.86
N PRO A 290 12.19 -1.34 15.95
CA PRO A 290 11.62 0.01 15.94
C PRO A 290 12.42 1.02 15.10
N PHE A 291 13.51 0.59 14.49
CA PHE A 291 14.45 1.40 13.73
C PHE A 291 14.84 0.69 12.43
N ARG A 292 15.23 1.48 11.42
CA ARG A 292 15.79 1.03 10.13
C ARG A 292 17.06 1.81 9.81
N THR A 293 17.99 1.21 9.07
CA THR A 293 19.13 1.96 8.53
C THR A 293 18.66 2.97 7.49
N CYS A 294 19.23 4.17 7.54
CA CYS A 294 18.90 5.28 6.68
C CYS A 294 20.15 5.86 6.01
N PHE A 295 20.06 6.11 4.71
CA PHE A 295 21.08 6.74 3.89
C PHE A 295 20.69 8.18 3.63
N ARG A 296 21.57 9.13 3.96
CA ARG A 296 21.36 10.55 3.66
C ARG A 296 22.37 11.00 2.62
N LEU A 297 21.88 11.51 1.49
CA LEU A 297 22.73 12.11 0.47
C LEU A 297 22.75 13.63 0.68
N ASP A 298 23.92 14.14 1.02
CA ASP A 298 24.15 15.57 1.20
C ASP A 298 24.86 16.15 -0.04
N ALA A 299 24.33 17.25 -0.57
CA ALA A 299 24.95 18.01 -1.66
C ALA A 299 26.18 18.77 -1.12
N PRO A 300 27.20 19.03 -1.97
CA PRO A 300 28.32 19.87 -1.56
C PRO A 300 27.83 21.26 -1.12
N PRO A 301 28.41 21.83 -0.04
CA PRO A 301 28.01 23.13 0.49
C PRO A 301 28.25 24.25 -0.53
N ASP A 302 27.40 25.28 -0.52
CA ASP A 302 27.61 26.46 -1.37
C ASP A 302 28.87 27.20 -0.90
N PRO A 303 29.86 27.48 -1.78
CA PRO A 303 31.03 28.27 -1.41
C PRO A 303 30.68 29.64 -0.81
N ASP A 304 29.51 30.21 -1.15
CA ASP A 304 29.07 31.52 -0.65
C ASP A 304 28.34 31.46 0.71
N GLU A 305 27.90 30.28 1.18
CA GLU A 305 27.18 30.14 2.46
C GLU A 305 28.13 30.19 3.69
N TRP A 306 29.42 29.89 3.53
CA TRP A 306 30.38 29.85 4.64
C TRP A 306 31.02 31.20 4.98
N GLU A 307 30.97 32.20 4.08
CA GLU A 307 31.40 33.57 4.42
C GLU A 307 30.51 34.20 5.51
N TYR A 308 29.27 33.71 5.68
CA TYR A 308 28.33 34.21 6.69
C TYR A 308 28.49 33.56 8.06
N ASP A 309 28.87 32.27 8.14
CA ASP A 309 29.06 31.56 9.42
C ASP A 309 30.41 31.86 10.09
N GLU A 310 31.46 32.17 9.32
CA GLU A 310 32.74 32.64 9.89
C GLU A 310 32.67 34.10 10.38
N MET A 311 31.78 34.92 9.84
CA MET A 311 31.59 36.32 10.28
C MET A 311 30.61 36.47 11.46
N ASN A 312 29.70 35.51 11.69
CA ASN A 312 28.75 35.51 12.80
C ASN A 312 29.15 34.50 13.90
N GLY A 313 30.40 34.56 14.35
CA GLY A 313 30.80 34.05 15.67
C GLY A 313 30.10 34.85 16.79
N GLY A 314 28.78 34.66 16.92
CA GLY A 314 27.94 35.24 17.94
C GLY A 314 27.76 34.27 19.10
N ASP A 315 28.33 34.63 20.25
CA ASP A 315 28.15 34.00 21.55
C ASP A 315 26.67 33.65 21.83
N GLY A 316 26.34 32.37 21.72
CA GLY A 316 25.07 31.79 22.14
C GLY A 316 25.22 31.03 23.45
N ASN A 317 25.31 31.76 24.56
CA ASN A 317 25.33 31.25 25.93
C ASN A 317 24.15 30.30 26.21
N TYR A 318 24.44 29.02 26.48
CA TYR A 318 23.53 28.11 27.21
C TYR A 318 24.01 28.06 28.65
N TYR A 319 23.16 28.50 29.57
CA TYR A 319 23.39 28.46 31.02
C TYR A 319 23.58 27.02 31.49
N ASP A 320 24.70 26.73 32.15
CA ASP A 320 24.78 25.64 33.12
C ASP A 320 25.37 26.19 34.42
N GLU A 321 24.52 26.19 35.45
CA GLU A 321 24.89 26.55 36.81
C GLU A 321 25.70 25.39 37.42
N ASN A 322 26.69 25.78 38.23
CA ASN A 322 27.27 25.01 39.33
C ASN A 322 28.56 24.21 39.00
N SER A 323 29.73 24.78 39.32
CA SER A 323 30.52 24.36 40.50
C SER A 323 31.95 24.90 40.50
N GLY A 324 32.40 25.39 41.67
CA GLY A 324 33.74 25.09 42.21
C GLY A 324 34.87 26.08 41.93
N GLU A 325 35.18 26.88 42.96
CA GLU A 325 36.34 27.76 43.10
C GLU A 325 37.70 27.04 42.98
N GLY A 326 38.71 27.77 42.47
CA GLY A 326 40.13 27.40 42.53
C GLY A 326 41.03 28.44 41.84
N GLU A 327 41.53 29.40 42.61
CA GLU A 327 42.46 30.46 42.19
C GLU A 327 43.90 29.96 41.89
N SER A 328 44.55 30.64 40.93
CA SER A 328 45.99 30.92 40.77
C SER A 328 46.31 30.95 39.26
N GLY A 329 46.58 32.06 38.58
CA GLY A 329 47.60 33.08 38.87
C GLY A 329 48.79 32.89 37.90
N GLY A 330 48.95 33.77 36.91
CA GLY A 330 50.12 33.79 36.02
C GLY A 330 49.96 34.59 34.72
N GLU A 331 50.58 35.77 34.66
CA GLU A 331 50.68 36.68 33.51
C GLU A 331 51.67 36.22 32.42
N GLY A 332 51.50 36.77 31.20
CA GLY A 332 52.48 36.79 30.10
C GLY A 332 51.95 36.04 28.88
N GLY A 333 51.61 36.66 27.75
CA GLY A 333 52.35 37.68 27.01
C GLY A 333 53.02 37.01 25.80
N GLY A 334 52.49 37.21 24.59
CA GLY A 334 53.12 36.74 23.36
C GLY A 334 52.12 36.53 22.21
N GLY A 335 52.08 37.50 21.30
CA GLY A 335 51.36 37.38 20.04
C GLY A 335 52.01 36.36 19.10
N GLY A 336 51.14 35.71 18.34
CA GLY A 336 51.38 34.92 17.14
C GLY A 336 49.99 34.57 16.64
N ASP A 337 49.43 35.33 15.70
CA ASP A 337 49.51 35.01 14.27
C ASP A 337 49.48 33.50 14.01
N GLU A 338 48.36 32.87 14.37
CA GLU A 338 47.93 31.63 13.75
C GLU A 338 46.79 31.97 12.80
N THR A 339 47.14 32.47 11.61
CA THR A 339 46.38 32.12 10.41
C THR A 339 46.25 30.60 10.41
N ARG A 340 45.10 30.09 10.82
CA ARG A 340 44.74 28.68 10.63
C ARG A 340 44.80 28.44 9.13
N GLU A 341 45.90 27.84 8.69
CA GLU A 341 46.08 27.35 7.34
C GLU A 341 44.84 26.54 6.98
N ARG A 342 44.16 26.96 5.91
CA ARG A 342 43.11 26.20 5.25
C ARG A 342 43.61 24.78 5.08
N ASP A 343 42.92 23.80 5.66
CA ASP A 343 43.18 22.39 5.42
C ASP A 343 43.03 22.13 3.90
N PRO A 344 44.13 21.89 3.15
CA PRO A 344 44.10 21.89 1.70
C PRO A 344 43.55 20.57 1.13
N GLY A 345 43.01 19.68 1.97
CA GLY A 345 42.51 18.36 1.58
C GLY A 345 41.00 18.21 1.44
N ARG A 346 40.18 19.21 1.79
CA ARG A 346 38.71 19.12 1.62
C ARG A 346 38.32 19.57 0.21
N ASP A 347 38.10 18.59 -0.67
CA ASP A 347 37.49 18.82 -1.97
C ASP A 347 36.04 19.29 -1.79
N TRP A 348 35.86 20.61 -1.76
CA TRP A 348 34.63 21.38 -1.56
C TRP A 348 33.55 21.19 -2.64
N ASN A 349 33.74 20.21 -3.54
CA ASN A 349 32.85 19.93 -4.67
C ASN A 349 32.40 18.46 -4.71
N ARG A 350 32.48 17.76 -3.57
CA ARG A 350 32.13 16.34 -3.44
C ARG A 350 30.80 16.14 -2.71
N TRP A 351 30.00 15.23 -3.24
CA TRP A 351 28.77 14.76 -2.61
C TRP A 351 29.12 13.76 -1.52
N SER A 352 28.33 13.69 -0.45
CA SER A 352 28.58 12.72 0.63
C SER A 352 27.33 11.90 0.92
N LEU A 353 27.50 10.57 1.04
CA LEU A 353 26.46 9.66 1.49
C LEU A 353 26.75 9.22 2.93
N GLY A 354 25.94 9.67 3.88
CA GLY A 354 26.07 9.34 5.29
C GLY A 354 25.15 8.20 5.74
N PHE A 355 25.60 7.43 6.73
CA PHE A 355 24.86 6.31 7.32
C PHE A 355 24.22 6.69 8.67
N PHE A 356 22.95 6.35 8.85
CA PHE A 356 22.15 6.69 10.03
C PHE A 356 21.28 5.51 10.47
N LEU A 357 20.88 5.49 11.73
CA LEU A 357 19.72 4.72 12.19
C LEU A 357 18.53 5.68 12.34
N GLN A 358 17.41 5.35 11.70
CA GLN A 358 16.17 6.12 11.72
C GLN A 358 15.07 5.37 12.47
N ALA A 359 14.27 6.07 13.27
CA ALA A 359 13.09 5.47 13.89
C ALA A 359 11.92 5.33 12.92
N LYS A 360 11.19 4.21 13.00
CA LYS A 360 10.07 3.92 12.09
C LYS A 360 8.82 4.76 12.42
N ASP A 361 8.60 5.04 13.70
CA ASP A 361 7.48 5.84 14.21
C ASP A 361 7.74 7.35 14.15
N ASP A 362 9.01 7.76 14.09
CA ASP A 362 9.42 9.16 13.92
C ASP A 362 10.57 9.26 12.90
N PRO A 363 10.26 9.47 11.61
CA PRO A 363 11.27 9.58 10.56
C PRO A 363 12.25 10.75 10.74
N SER A 364 11.92 11.75 11.58
CA SER A 364 12.82 12.88 11.86
C SER A 364 13.97 12.50 12.81
N LEU A 365 13.80 11.40 13.56
CA LEU A 365 14.77 10.94 14.54
C LEU A 365 15.88 10.13 13.87
N LEU A 366 17.02 10.79 13.63
CA LEU A 366 18.22 10.19 13.03
C LEU A 366 19.36 10.10 14.04
N ILE A 367 19.97 8.91 14.14
CA ILE A 367 21.19 8.68 14.89
C ILE A 367 22.32 8.45 13.89
N PRO A 368 23.31 9.35 13.81
CA PRO A 368 24.44 9.15 12.91
C PRO A 368 25.27 7.93 13.32
N ALA A 369 25.82 7.23 12.33
CA ALA A 369 26.62 6.03 12.53
C ALA A 369 27.80 6.24 13.48
N ASP A 370 28.41 7.43 13.51
CA ASP A 370 29.52 7.75 14.42
C ASP A 370 29.13 7.57 15.89
N LYS A 371 27.91 7.98 16.28
CA LYS A 371 27.35 7.78 17.62
C LYS A 371 27.01 6.31 17.88
N VAL A 372 26.55 5.59 16.86
CA VAL A 372 26.28 4.14 16.95
C VAL A 372 27.58 3.38 17.29
N TRP A 373 28.66 3.64 16.56
CA TRP A 373 29.97 2.98 16.77
C TRP A 373 30.67 3.38 18.08
N LYS A 374 30.37 4.56 18.64
CA LYS A 374 30.88 5.01 19.95
C LYS A 374 30.15 4.35 21.13
N THR A 375 29.02 3.68 20.89
CA THR A 375 28.25 3.01 21.94
C THR A 375 29.04 1.83 22.52
N ARG A 376 29.20 1.79 23.85
CA ARG A 376 29.92 0.71 24.56
C ARG A 376 29.00 -0.36 25.17
N SER A 377 27.69 -0.13 25.18
CA SER A 377 26.67 -1.00 25.73
C SER A 377 25.83 -1.67 24.63
N GLU A 378 25.30 -2.86 24.92
CA GLU A 378 24.32 -3.56 24.07
C GLU A 378 23.04 -2.75 23.84
N THR A 379 22.80 -1.69 24.63
CA THR A 379 21.68 -0.78 24.45
C THR A 379 22.16 0.65 24.35
N LEU A 380 21.91 1.32 23.21
CA LEU A 380 22.07 2.77 23.07
C LEU A 380 20.77 3.44 23.57
N THR A 381 20.87 4.51 24.36
CA THR A 381 19.70 5.33 24.72
C THR A 381 19.83 6.70 24.09
N PHE A 382 18.87 7.09 23.25
CA PHE A 382 18.84 8.39 22.59
C PHE A 382 17.44 9.00 22.70
N LEU A 383 17.35 10.23 23.20
CA LEU A 383 16.07 10.93 23.47
C LEU A 383 15.01 10.05 24.17
N LYS A 384 15.41 9.37 25.26
CA LYS A 384 14.59 8.44 26.08
C LYS A 384 14.17 7.12 25.41
N ARG A 385 14.65 6.81 24.20
CA ARG A 385 14.42 5.53 23.51
C ARG A 385 15.61 4.60 23.62
N LYS A 386 15.36 3.29 23.75
CA LYS A 386 16.38 2.25 23.89
C LYS A 386 16.53 1.46 22.59
N PHE A 387 17.75 1.42 22.06
CA PHE A 387 18.16 0.73 20.84
C PHE A 387 18.98 -0.48 21.25
N LYS A 388 18.48 -1.70 21.04
CA LYS A 388 19.25 -2.92 21.33
C LYS A 388 20.15 -3.26 20.15
N ASN A 389 21.38 -3.66 20.42
CA ASN A 389 22.43 -4.05 19.47
C ASN A 389 22.52 -3.16 18.21
N PRO A 390 22.60 -1.82 18.36
CA PRO A 390 22.53 -0.90 17.22
C PRO A 390 23.69 -1.07 16.23
N GLN A 391 24.85 -1.56 16.68
CA GLN A 391 26.02 -1.81 15.86
C GLN A 391 25.83 -3.05 14.95
N GLU A 392 25.33 -4.15 15.51
CA GLU A 392 25.07 -5.38 14.76
C GLU A 392 24.00 -5.14 13.69
N GLN A 393 22.94 -4.39 14.05
CA GLN A 393 21.88 -4.06 13.11
C GLN A 393 22.37 -3.14 11.99
N LEU A 394 23.13 -2.08 12.30
CA LEU A 394 23.69 -1.20 11.28
C LEU A 394 24.66 -1.96 10.35
N LEU A 395 25.50 -2.85 10.89
CA LEU A 395 26.44 -3.64 10.08
C LEU A 395 25.71 -4.65 9.18
N ALA A 396 24.71 -5.36 9.72
CA ALA A 396 23.88 -6.31 8.94
C ALA A 396 23.12 -5.59 7.82
N ASP A 397 22.54 -4.43 8.12
CA ASP A 397 21.81 -3.60 7.18
C ASP A 397 22.73 -3.04 6.08
N LEU A 398 23.94 -2.58 6.41
CA LEU A 398 24.93 -2.13 5.42
C LEU A 398 25.42 -3.28 4.52
N GLY A 399 25.60 -4.48 5.08
CA GLY A 399 25.92 -5.68 4.29
C GLY A 399 24.80 -6.09 3.33
N ARG A 400 23.52 -5.89 3.70
CA ARG A 400 22.41 -6.07 2.75
C ARG A 400 22.40 -4.96 1.69
N ALA A 401 22.58 -3.72 2.10
CA ALA A 401 22.57 -2.58 1.18
C ALA A 401 23.71 -2.64 0.15
N SER A 402 24.87 -3.22 0.48
CA SER A 402 25.98 -3.38 -0.47
C SER A 402 25.66 -4.29 -1.65
N HIS A 403 24.70 -5.21 -1.51
CA HIS A 403 24.22 -6.03 -2.64
C HIS A 403 23.40 -5.20 -3.64
N THR A 404 22.70 -4.18 -3.15
CA THR A 404 21.91 -3.25 -3.98
C THR A 404 22.78 -2.15 -4.56
N TYR A 405 23.65 -1.54 -3.74
CA TYR A 405 24.56 -0.47 -4.13
C TYR A 405 26.01 -0.85 -3.77
N PRO A 406 26.75 -1.49 -4.71
CA PRO A 406 28.10 -1.99 -4.48
C PRO A 406 29.13 -1.01 -3.90
N PRO A 407 29.08 0.32 -4.16
CA PRO A 407 30.00 1.27 -3.54
C PRO A 407 30.02 1.26 -2.01
N ILE A 408 28.94 0.82 -1.33
CA ILE A 408 28.89 0.66 0.13
C ILE A 408 29.89 -0.37 0.63
N GLU A 409 30.23 -1.39 -0.17
CA GLU A 409 31.17 -2.45 0.20
C GLU A 409 32.56 -1.89 0.54
N LYS A 410 32.97 -0.80 -0.11
CA LYS A 410 34.24 -0.13 0.19
C LYS A 410 34.26 0.44 1.61
N SER A 411 33.14 1.00 2.06
CA SER A 411 33.01 1.50 3.44
C SER A 411 33.03 0.38 4.48
N LEU A 412 32.58 -0.83 4.13
CA LEU A 412 32.61 -1.98 5.04
C LEU A 412 34.04 -2.51 5.31
N GLN A 413 35.05 -2.04 4.58
CA GLN A 413 36.45 -2.34 4.87
C GLN A 413 36.96 -1.57 6.09
N ASP A 414 36.32 -0.46 6.45
CA ASP A 414 36.60 0.28 7.67
C ASP A 414 35.90 -0.35 8.88
N ALA A 415 36.59 -0.38 10.02
CA ALA A 415 36.04 -0.93 11.26
C ALA A 415 34.82 -0.15 11.81
N ARG A 416 34.57 1.07 11.32
CA ARG A 416 33.49 1.98 11.75
C ARG A 416 32.95 2.78 10.56
N PRO A 417 32.15 2.15 9.68
CA PRO A 417 31.64 2.81 8.48
C PRO A 417 30.68 3.94 8.83
N VAL A 418 30.98 5.16 8.40
CA VAL A 418 30.12 6.35 8.66
C VAL A 418 29.49 6.93 7.38
N GLY A 419 30.04 6.59 6.22
CA GLY A 419 29.65 7.14 4.92
C GLY A 419 30.85 7.19 3.98
N PHE A 420 30.66 7.79 2.81
CA PHE A 420 31.74 8.05 1.86
C PHE A 420 31.41 9.19 0.90
N ASP A 421 32.45 9.78 0.32
CA ASP A 421 32.33 10.82 -0.70
C ASP A 421 32.16 10.22 -2.08
N MET A 422 31.40 10.92 -2.93
CA MET A 422 31.12 10.53 -4.30
C MET A 422 31.14 11.71 -5.26
N SER A 423 31.33 11.41 -6.54
CA SER A 423 31.23 12.38 -7.63
C SER A 423 29.78 12.72 -7.97
N ALA A 424 29.55 13.86 -8.63
CA ALA A 424 28.22 14.24 -9.12
C ALA A 424 27.57 13.17 -10.03
N GLY A 425 28.35 12.45 -10.83
CA GLY A 425 27.85 11.33 -11.65
C GLY A 425 27.40 10.13 -10.82
N GLN A 426 28.12 9.80 -9.75
CA GLN A 426 27.72 8.74 -8.81
C GLN A 426 26.50 9.13 -7.98
N ALA A 427 26.41 10.40 -7.56
CA ALA A 427 25.25 10.93 -6.86
C ALA A 427 24.00 10.87 -7.76
N TYR A 428 24.13 11.20 -9.04
CA TYR A 428 23.04 11.08 -10.01
C TYR A 428 22.56 9.63 -10.18
N SER A 429 23.48 8.69 -10.39
CA SER A 429 23.13 7.26 -10.47
C SER A 429 22.49 6.76 -9.16
N PHE A 430 22.98 7.20 -8.00
CA PHE A 430 22.34 6.90 -6.71
C PHE A 430 20.90 7.42 -6.65
N LEU A 431 20.66 8.68 -7.01
CA LEU A 431 19.34 9.32 -6.98
C LEU A 431 18.32 8.65 -7.91
N ARG A 432 18.74 8.21 -9.09
CA ARG A 432 17.85 7.66 -10.12
C ARG A 432 17.62 6.16 -9.98
N GLU A 433 18.68 5.41 -9.75
CA GLU A 433 18.66 3.95 -9.87
C GLU A 433 18.57 3.28 -8.50
N PHE A 434 19.33 3.77 -7.52
CA PHE A 434 19.54 3.02 -6.27
C PHE A 434 18.66 3.51 -5.11
N ALA A 435 18.38 4.80 -5.01
CA ALA A 435 17.52 5.35 -3.95
C ALA A 435 16.13 4.69 -3.92
N PRO A 436 15.39 4.54 -5.05
CA PRO A 436 14.08 3.87 -5.02
C PRO A 436 14.16 2.40 -4.62
N ILE A 437 15.20 1.69 -5.06
CA ILE A 437 15.38 0.26 -4.75
C ILE A 437 15.73 0.08 -3.27
N LEU A 438 16.55 0.97 -2.70
CA LEU A 438 16.87 0.96 -1.27
C LEU A 438 15.62 1.24 -0.41
N GLU A 439 14.78 2.19 -0.80
CA GLU A 439 13.50 2.45 -0.12
C GLU A 439 12.55 1.24 -0.18
N GLN A 440 12.43 0.60 -1.35
CA GLN A 440 11.64 -0.62 -1.53
C GLN A 440 12.14 -1.79 -0.65
N ASN A 441 13.46 -1.87 -0.43
CA ASN A 441 14.07 -2.84 0.47
C ASN A 441 13.93 -2.48 1.97
N GLY A 442 13.18 -1.43 2.30
CA GLY A 442 12.85 -1.03 3.66
C GLY A 442 13.89 -0.15 4.35
N PHE A 443 14.88 0.36 3.62
CA PHE A 443 15.82 1.36 4.13
C PHE A 443 15.19 2.75 4.12
N GLY A 444 15.61 3.62 5.03
CA GLY A 444 15.30 5.04 4.93
C GLY A 444 16.23 5.69 3.90
N VAL A 445 15.70 6.53 3.01
CA VAL A 445 16.55 7.36 2.15
C VAL A 445 16.13 8.81 2.33
N LEU A 446 17.12 9.67 2.57
CA LEU A 446 16.93 11.10 2.69
C LEU A 446 17.67 11.78 1.55
N LEU A 447 16.88 12.29 0.62
CA LEU A 447 17.37 12.98 -0.57
C LEU A 447 17.42 14.49 -0.33
N PRO A 448 18.25 15.22 -1.08
CA PRO A 448 18.26 16.67 -1.04
C PRO A 448 16.88 17.25 -1.38
N PRO A 449 16.43 18.31 -0.68
CA PRO A 449 15.06 18.84 -0.78
C PRO A 449 14.69 19.44 -2.15
N TRP A 450 15.65 19.60 -3.06
CA TRP A 450 15.42 20.08 -4.43
C TRP A 450 15.08 18.93 -5.41
N TRP A 451 15.47 17.68 -5.12
CA TRP A 451 15.31 16.56 -6.06
C TRP A 451 13.85 16.25 -6.40
N ASP A 452 12.97 16.29 -5.41
CA ASP A 452 11.54 16.00 -5.59
C ASP A 452 10.72 17.20 -6.10
N LYS A 453 11.35 18.38 -6.25
CA LYS A 453 10.65 19.58 -6.70
C LYS A 453 10.61 19.65 -8.24
N PRO A 454 9.45 19.92 -8.85
CA PRO A 454 9.34 20.07 -10.30
C PRO A 454 10.21 21.19 -10.87
N GLY A 455 10.59 22.17 -10.04
CA GLY A 455 11.48 23.28 -10.41
C GLY A 455 12.97 22.92 -10.52
N ALA A 456 13.40 21.70 -10.21
CA ALA A 456 14.80 21.28 -10.38
C ALA A 456 15.08 20.59 -11.73
N ARG A 457 14.08 20.54 -12.62
CA ARG A 457 14.17 19.89 -13.94
C ARG A 457 14.25 20.92 -15.07
N LEU A 458 14.86 20.50 -16.18
CA LEU A 458 14.84 21.24 -17.44
C LEU A 458 13.40 21.30 -17.97
N GLY A 459 12.98 22.47 -18.41
CA GLY A 459 11.73 22.64 -19.12
C GLY A 459 11.74 23.85 -20.05
N VAL A 460 10.58 24.13 -20.62
CA VAL A 460 10.40 25.24 -21.55
C VAL A 460 9.40 26.24 -20.98
N LYS A 461 9.70 27.52 -21.15
CA LYS A 461 8.80 28.61 -20.78
C LYS A 461 8.28 29.28 -22.05
N LEU A 462 6.96 29.34 -22.17
CA LEU A 462 6.28 29.95 -23.31
C LEU A 462 6.03 31.43 -23.02
N LYS A 463 6.47 32.32 -23.91
CA LYS A 463 6.16 33.74 -23.86
C LYS A 463 5.22 34.12 -24.99
N ILE A 464 3.99 34.51 -24.67
CA ILE A 464 2.96 34.87 -25.65
C ILE A 464 2.85 36.38 -25.75
N LYS A 465 3.06 36.91 -26.96
CA LYS A 465 2.83 38.31 -27.30
C LYS A 465 1.46 38.44 -27.94
N THR A 466 0.56 39.16 -27.27
CA THR A 466 -0.79 39.42 -27.81
C THR A 466 -0.77 40.67 -28.71
N PRO A 467 -1.47 40.66 -29.86
CA PRO A 467 -1.67 41.87 -30.64
C PRO A 467 -2.54 42.86 -29.84
N SER A 468 -2.21 44.16 -29.92
CA SER A 468 -2.99 45.21 -29.24
C SER A 468 -4.41 45.30 -29.83
N PRO A 469 -5.46 45.42 -28.99
CA PRO A 469 -6.83 45.57 -29.50
C PRO A 469 -6.97 46.90 -30.24
N VAL A 470 -7.40 46.83 -31.50
CA VAL A 470 -7.72 48.03 -32.30
C VAL A 470 -8.97 48.67 -31.70
N GLN A 471 -8.85 49.92 -31.25
CA GLN A 471 -9.98 50.74 -30.82
C GLN A 471 -10.80 51.18 -32.04
N GLU A 472 -11.89 50.48 -32.33
CA GLU A 472 -13.03 51.09 -33.03
C GLU A 472 -14.32 50.74 -32.28
N GLY A 473 -15.05 51.80 -31.91
CA GLY A 473 -16.14 51.78 -30.95
C GLY A 473 -17.41 51.09 -31.46
N GLY A 474 -18.13 50.46 -30.54
CA GLY A 474 -19.46 49.92 -30.75
C GLY A 474 -19.76 48.82 -29.76
N ILE A 475 -20.82 49.00 -28.96
CA ILE A 475 -21.31 48.01 -28.00
C ILE A 475 -21.70 46.73 -28.77
N GLY A 476 -20.95 45.66 -28.53
CA GLY A 476 -21.25 44.29 -28.96
C GLY A 476 -20.62 43.85 -30.29
N SER A 477 -19.39 43.34 -30.24
CA SER A 477 -18.91 42.39 -31.26
C SER A 477 -17.80 41.49 -30.70
N GLY A 478 -18.21 40.29 -30.31
CA GLY A 478 -17.29 39.18 -30.05
C GLY A 478 -16.62 38.75 -31.35
N HIS A 479 -15.31 39.02 -31.46
CA HIS A 479 -14.45 38.43 -32.49
C HIS A 479 -13.14 37.87 -31.90
N PHE A 480 -13.18 37.37 -30.66
CA PHE A 480 -12.08 36.58 -30.12
C PHE A 480 -12.52 35.12 -30.09
N SER A 481 -12.12 34.39 -31.13
CA SER A 481 -12.32 32.95 -31.22
C SER A 481 -11.07 32.25 -30.70
N VAL A 482 -11.25 31.02 -30.22
CA VAL A 482 -10.17 30.04 -29.96
C VAL A 482 -9.20 29.92 -31.15
N LYS A 483 -9.63 30.32 -32.35
CA LYS A 483 -8.86 30.33 -33.61
C LYS A 483 -7.99 31.57 -33.85
N SER A 484 -8.01 32.58 -32.98
CA SER A 484 -7.21 33.80 -33.17
C SER A 484 -5.72 33.49 -33.09
N ILE A 485 -4.95 33.90 -34.11
CA ILE A 485 -3.51 33.63 -34.22
C ILE A 485 -2.72 34.62 -33.35
N MET A 486 -1.76 34.12 -32.58
CA MET A 486 -0.87 34.87 -31.68
C MET A 486 0.59 34.58 -31.97
N SER A 487 1.44 35.59 -31.74
CA SER A 487 2.89 35.41 -31.78
C SER A 487 3.41 34.86 -30.45
N TYR A 488 4.27 33.86 -30.52
CA TYR A 488 4.87 33.23 -29.35
C TYR A 488 6.39 33.11 -29.49
N ASP A 489 7.06 33.04 -28.35
CA ASP A 489 8.51 32.82 -28.23
C ASP A 489 8.77 31.80 -27.12
N TRP A 490 9.64 30.83 -27.37
CA TRP A 490 10.02 29.84 -26.35
C TRP A 490 11.35 30.22 -25.74
N THR A 491 11.51 29.96 -24.45
CA THR A 491 12.79 30.07 -23.76
C THR A 491 13.05 28.81 -22.95
N VAL A 492 14.32 28.39 -22.90
CA VAL A 492 14.72 27.28 -22.03
C VAL A 492 14.65 27.78 -20.59
N ALA A 493 14.00 27.01 -19.73
CA ALA A 493 13.89 27.32 -18.31
C ALA A 493 14.38 26.15 -17.46
N ILE A 494 15.01 26.50 -16.35
CA ILE A 494 15.42 25.57 -15.31
C ILE A 494 14.76 26.08 -14.03
N GLY A 495 13.67 25.41 -13.63
CA GLY A 495 12.76 25.96 -12.63
C GLY A 495 12.24 27.34 -13.02
N ASP A 496 12.38 28.31 -12.11
CA ASP A 496 11.93 29.69 -12.34
C ASP A 496 12.92 30.53 -13.18
N ASN A 497 14.12 30.01 -13.45
CA ASN A 497 15.18 30.75 -14.13
C ASN A 497 15.18 30.46 -15.64
N THR A 498 15.17 31.51 -16.46
CA THR A 498 15.35 31.40 -17.91
C THR A 498 16.83 31.41 -18.28
N LEU A 499 17.26 30.51 -19.16
CA LEU A 499 18.62 30.49 -19.73
C LEU A 499 18.61 30.85 -21.22
N SER A 500 19.67 31.53 -21.66
CA SER A 500 19.92 31.71 -23.07
C SER A 500 20.33 30.39 -23.74
N MET A 501 20.11 30.29 -25.05
CA MET A 501 20.48 29.09 -25.82
C MET A 501 22.00 28.83 -25.80
N ASP A 502 22.82 29.88 -25.74
CA ASP A 502 24.28 29.75 -25.71
C ASP A 502 24.77 29.24 -24.34
N GLU A 503 24.19 29.73 -23.24
CA GLU A 503 24.45 29.20 -21.89
C GLU A 503 24.00 27.74 -21.78
N PHE A 504 22.82 27.41 -22.31
CA PHE A 504 22.31 26.03 -22.31
C PHE A 504 23.21 25.07 -23.10
N LYS A 505 23.67 25.46 -24.30
CA LYS A 505 24.63 24.66 -25.09
C LYS A 505 25.95 24.46 -24.38
N HIS A 506 26.42 25.49 -23.64
CA HIS A 506 27.63 25.37 -22.84
C HIS A 506 27.46 24.35 -21.70
N LEU A 507 26.36 24.41 -20.94
CA LEU A 507 26.07 23.44 -19.88
C LEU A 507 25.88 22.01 -20.41
N ALA A 508 25.19 21.85 -21.55
CA ALA A 508 25.04 20.57 -22.23
C ALA A 508 26.38 19.96 -22.66
N SER A 509 27.36 20.79 -23.03
CA SER A 509 28.69 20.33 -23.46
C SER A 509 29.53 19.72 -22.34
N LEU A 510 29.23 20.05 -21.07
CA LEU A 510 29.95 19.54 -19.91
C LEU A 510 29.66 18.05 -19.64
N LYS A 511 28.55 17.49 -20.17
CA LYS A 511 28.12 16.09 -19.99
C LYS A 511 28.05 15.62 -18.52
N ILE A 512 27.82 16.55 -17.59
CA ILE A 512 27.61 16.25 -16.18
C ILE A 512 26.09 16.25 -15.95
N PRO A 513 25.50 15.17 -15.41
CA PRO A 513 24.04 15.05 -15.27
C PRO A 513 23.47 15.93 -14.15
N LEU A 514 24.29 16.31 -13.15
CA LEU A 514 23.94 17.28 -12.11
C LEU A 514 24.81 18.51 -12.28
N VAL A 515 24.18 19.67 -12.52
CA VAL A 515 24.87 20.94 -12.75
C VAL A 515 24.36 21.98 -11.78
N GLN A 516 25.26 22.80 -11.25
CA GLN A 516 24.92 23.93 -10.40
C GLN A 516 24.67 25.17 -11.26
N VAL A 517 23.46 25.73 -11.20
CA VAL A 517 23.07 26.96 -11.89
C VAL A 517 22.65 28.00 -10.84
N ARG A 518 23.45 29.07 -10.70
CA ARG A 518 23.20 30.17 -9.75
C ARG A 518 22.96 29.67 -8.31
N GLY A 519 23.86 28.83 -7.80
CA GLY A 519 23.78 28.25 -6.45
C GLY A 519 22.85 27.03 -6.31
N LYS A 520 22.00 26.72 -7.30
CA LYS A 520 21.03 25.61 -7.21
C LYS A 520 21.43 24.41 -8.07
N TRP A 521 21.30 23.20 -7.52
CA TRP A 521 21.54 21.94 -8.25
C TRP A 521 20.36 21.57 -9.14
N VAL A 522 20.66 21.15 -10.37
CA VAL A 522 19.68 20.89 -11.42
C VAL A 522 20.02 19.57 -12.13
N GLU A 523 18.99 18.80 -12.45
CA GLU A 523 19.08 17.58 -13.25
C GLU A 523 19.04 17.91 -14.76
N LEU A 524 20.10 17.55 -15.49
CA LEU A 524 20.17 17.63 -16.95
C LEU A 524 20.23 16.20 -17.53
N ARG A 525 19.10 15.72 -18.05
CA ARG A 525 19.05 14.41 -18.72
C ARG A 525 19.53 14.52 -20.15
N PRO A 526 20.33 13.56 -20.64
CA PRO A 526 20.75 13.54 -22.05
C PRO A 526 19.56 13.55 -23.01
N GLU A 527 18.50 12.78 -22.73
CA GLU A 527 17.29 12.77 -23.56
C GLU A 527 16.58 14.14 -23.61
N ASP A 528 16.48 14.83 -22.47
CA ASP A 528 15.81 16.13 -22.36
C ASP A 528 16.62 17.21 -23.08
N VAL A 529 17.96 17.12 -23.04
CA VAL A 529 18.86 18.05 -23.72
C VAL A 529 18.77 17.91 -25.24
N GLU A 530 18.79 16.67 -25.76
CA GLU A 530 18.61 16.42 -27.20
C GLU A 530 17.23 16.86 -27.68
N THR A 531 16.19 16.56 -26.88
CA THR A 531 14.81 16.98 -27.17
C THR A 531 14.69 18.49 -27.18
N ALA A 532 15.34 19.20 -26.24
CA ALA A 532 15.37 20.67 -26.21
C ALA A 532 16.05 21.22 -27.47
N ILE A 533 17.24 20.74 -27.83
CA ILE A 533 17.96 21.22 -29.01
C ILE A 533 17.10 21.02 -30.27
N ASN A 534 16.55 19.82 -30.46
CA ASN A 534 15.68 19.50 -31.60
C ASN A 534 14.40 20.35 -31.62
N PHE A 535 13.78 20.57 -30.45
CA PHE A 535 12.58 21.38 -30.30
C PHE A 535 12.83 22.83 -30.76
N PHE A 536 13.89 23.46 -30.24
CA PHE A 536 14.23 24.83 -30.60
C PHE A 536 14.67 24.96 -32.05
N GLU A 537 15.38 23.98 -32.62
CA GLU A 537 15.75 24.00 -34.05
C GLU A 537 14.53 23.87 -34.99
N LYS A 538 13.53 23.04 -34.60
CA LYS A 538 12.33 22.79 -35.40
C LYS A 538 11.30 23.91 -35.28
N LYS A 539 11.03 24.42 -34.06
CA LYS A 539 9.99 25.42 -33.78
C LYS A 539 10.41 26.87 -33.97
N HIS A 540 11.71 27.17 -34.10
CA HIS A 540 12.17 28.50 -34.51
C HIS A 540 11.63 28.94 -35.89
N LYS A 541 11.06 28.01 -36.69
CA LYS A 541 10.43 28.29 -38.00
C LYS A 541 8.95 28.64 -37.95
N GLU A 542 8.22 28.31 -36.89
CA GLU A 542 6.78 28.56 -36.76
C GLU A 542 6.55 29.55 -35.62
N ARG A 543 6.19 30.80 -35.89
CA ARG A 543 6.00 31.85 -34.85
C ARG A 543 4.54 32.15 -34.53
N GLU A 544 3.61 31.34 -35.03
CA GLU A 544 2.18 31.58 -34.96
C GLU A 544 1.47 30.36 -34.37
N ILE A 545 0.71 30.54 -33.28
CA ILE A 545 -0.19 29.53 -32.67
C ILE A 545 -1.58 30.13 -32.48
N THR A 546 -2.62 29.30 -32.44
CA THR A 546 -3.96 29.79 -32.09
C THR A 546 -4.11 29.99 -30.57
N LEU A 547 -5.04 30.85 -30.14
CA LEU A 547 -5.35 31.08 -28.72
C LEU A 547 -5.72 29.80 -27.97
N GLY A 548 -6.45 28.89 -28.63
CA GLY A 548 -6.82 27.60 -28.05
C GLY A 548 -5.63 26.69 -27.80
N GLU A 549 -4.70 26.64 -28.75
CA GLU A 549 -3.45 25.89 -28.60
C GLU A 549 -2.59 26.53 -27.52
N ALA A 550 -2.47 27.86 -27.50
CA ALA A 550 -1.73 28.59 -26.47
C ALA A 550 -2.27 28.34 -25.06
N MET A 551 -3.60 28.31 -24.88
CA MET A 551 -4.23 27.99 -23.60
C MET A 551 -4.07 26.52 -23.21
N ARG A 552 -4.17 25.59 -24.16
CA ARG A 552 -3.92 24.15 -23.91
C ARG A 552 -2.47 23.91 -23.46
N LEU A 553 -1.52 24.54 -24.14
CA LEU A 553 -0.10 24.49 -23.79
C LEU A 553 0.21 25.17 -22.46
N GLY A 554 -0.50 26.26 -22.14
CA GLY A 554 -0.21 27.07 -20.96
C GLY A 554 -0.94 26.73 -19.68
N LEU A 555 -2.11 26.10 -19.75
CA LEU A 555 -2.85 25.59 -18.59
C LEU A 555 -2.42 24.17 -18.19
N GLY A 556 -1.34 23.65 -18.79
CA GLY A 556 -0.73 22.38 -18.40
C GLY A 556 -1.58 21.16 -18.74
N ALA A 557 -2.27 21.15 -19.90
CA ALA A 557 -2.88 19.90 -20.37
C ALA A 557 -1.77 18.84 -20.55
N ASP A 558 -1.89 17.68 -19.89
CA ASP A 558 -0.88 16.60 -19.93
C ASP A 558 -0.53 16.16 -21.36
N ASP A 559 -1.46 16.33 -22.31
CA ASP A 559 -1.28 16.09 -23.75
C ASP A 559 -0.09 16.89 -24.35
N ALA A 560 0.29 18.03 -23.77
CA ALA A 560 1.40 18.85 -24.27
C ALA A 560 2.78 18.19 -24.06
N ARG A 561 2.92 17.29 -23.07
CA ARG A 561 4.17 16.55 -22.84
C ARG A 561 4.43 15.53 -23.95
N ASP A 562 3.39 14.88 -24.46
CA ASP A 562 3.51 13.87 -25.52
C ASP A 562 3.90 14.49 -26.87
N GLU A 563 3.59 15.77 -27.08
CA GLU A 563 3.91 16.49 -28.33
C GLU A 563 5.24 17.26 -28.27
N ILE A 564 5.63 17.77 -27.10
CA ILE A 564 6.82 18.63 -26.90
C ILE A 564 8.03 17.83 -26.37
N GLY A 565 7.80 16.72 -25.65
CA GLY A 565 8.84 15.92 -25.01
C GLY A 565 9.55 16.60 -23.83
N LEU A 566 9.16 17.83 -23.45
CA LEU A 566 9.67 18.58 -22.29
C LEU A 566 8.52 19.18 -21.48
N PRO A 567 8.67 19.30 -20.14
CA PRO A 567 7.66 19.95 -19.31
C PRO A 567 7.62 21.47 -19.58
N VAL A 568 6.41 22.02 -19.71
CA VAL A 568 6.20 23.47 -19.75
C VAL A 568 6.18 23.98 -18.31
N VAL A 569 7.22 24.73 -17.90
CA VAL A 569 7.44 25.15 -16.50
C VAL A 569 6.71 26.47 -16.17
N GLY A 570 6.27 27.20 -17.21
CA GLY A 570 5.40 28.35 -17.03
C GLY A 570 5.05 29.04 -18.34
N VAL A 571 4.03 29.89 -18.28
CA VAL A 571 3.64 30.75 -19.41
C VAL A 571 3.65 32.20 -18.98
N GLU A 572 4.48 32.99 -19.65
CA GLU A 572 4.43 34.44 -19.58
C GLU A 572 3.47 34.96 -20.65
N THR A 573 2.40 35.63 -20.20
CA THR A 573 1.45 36.30 -21.09
C THR A 573 1.58 37.81 -20.95
N GLU A 574 1.44 38.53 -22.06
CA GLU A 574 1.41 40.00 -22.10
C GLU A 574 0.03 40.51 -22.54
N GLY A 575 -0.34 41.71 -22.11
CA GLY A 575 -1.58 42.39 -22.51
C GLY A 575 -2.84 41.80 -21.87
N TRP A 576 -3.94 41.78 -22.64
CA TRP A 576 -5.28 41.40 -22.15
C TRP A 576 -5.36 39.94 -21.66
N LEU A 577 -4.54 39.04 -22.20
CA LEU A 577 -4.52 37.63 -21.80
C LEU A 577 -3.97 37.47 -20.36
N LYS A 578 -3.03 38.32 -19.96
CA LYS A 578 -2.52 38.38 -18.59
C LYS A 578 -3.60 38.83 -17.61
N GLU A 579 -4.36 39.86 -17.97
CA GLU A 579 -5.49 40.36 -17.17
C GLU A 579 -6.63 39.34 -17.06
N MET A 580 -6.87 38.57 -18.12
CA MET A 580 -7.86 37.50 -18.11
C MET A 580 -7.40 36.36 -17.19
N LEU A 581 -6.17 35.87 -17.35
CA LEU A 581 -5.61 34.79 -16.54
C LEU A 581 -5.49 35.19 -15.06
N SER A 582 -5.05 36.41 -14.74
CA SER A 582 -4.98 36.87 -13.35
C SER A 582 -6.35 36.89 -12.67
N LYS A 583 -7.43 37.22 -13.40
CA LYS A 583 -8.81 37.14 -12.90
C LYS A 583 -9.29 35.71 -12.64
N PHE A 584 -8.75 34.71 -13.35
CA PHE A 584 -9.05 33.30 -13.12
C PHE A 584 -8.17 32.68 -12.02
N SER A 585 -6.89 33.07 -11.94
CA SER A 585 -5.89 32.47 -11.05
C SER A 585 -5.86 33.06 -9.64
N GLY A 586 -6.44 34.25 -9.41
CA GLY A 586 -6.59 34.82 -8.05
C GLY A 586 -5.28 35.27 -7.39
N ASP A 587 -4.28 35.67 -8.18
CA ASP A 587 -2.90 35.99 -7.73
C ASP A 587 -2.77 37.21 -6.79
N ASP A 588 -3.88 37.89 -6.48
CA ASP A 588 -3.94 39.04 -5.57
C ASP A 588 -4.28 38.64 -4.11
N GLY A 589 -4.15 37.36 -3.74
CA GLY A 589 -4.31 36.89 -2.36
C GLY A 589 -5.76 36.83 -1.84
N GLY A 590 -6.74 36.67 -2.73
CA GLY A 590 -8.17 36.56 -2.38
C GLY A 590 -8.85 35.36 -3.02
N ASP A 591 -9.79 34.75 -2.30
CA ASP A 591 -10.64 33.60 -2.67
C ASP A 591 -11.15 33.63 -4.13
N GLY A 592 -10.39 33.06 -5.07
CA GLY A 592 -10.80 32.74 -6.44
C GLY A 592 -11.49 33.86 -7.23
N ALA A 593 -11.98 33.53 -8.43
CA ALA A 593 -12.80 34.45 -9.20
C ALA A 593 -14.11 34.75 -8.43
N LYS A 594 -14.27 35.97 -7.90
CA LYS A 594 -15.53 36.43 -7.28
C LYS A 594 -16.59 36.63 -8.35
N ILE A 595 -17.32 35.57 -8.69
CA ILE A 595 -18.45 35.60 -9.62
C ILE A 595 -19.57 36.42 -8.98
N ALA A 596 -19.91 37.57 -9.58
CA ALA A 596 -21.05 38.37 -9.16
C ALA A 596 -22.34 37.58 -9.44
N LEU A 597 -23.23 37.51 -8.44
CA LEU A 597 -24.51 36.86 -8.60
C LEU A 597 -25.36 37.67 -9.58
N VAL A 598 -25.85 37.01 -10.62
CA VAL A 598 -26.78 37.58 -11.60
C VAL A 598 -28.19 37.54 -11.00
N ASP A 599 -28.93 38.62 -11.18
CA ASP A 599 -30.33 38.69 -10.78
C ASP A 599 -31.16 37.66 -11.55
N GLN A 600 -32.17 37.11 -10.86
CA GLN A 600 -33.07 36.15 -11.48
C GLN A 600 -33.80 36.78 -12.66
N PRO A 601 -33.81 36.15 -13.85
CA PRO A 601 -34.56 36.66 -14.99
C PRO A 601 -36.05 36.79 -14.68
N GLU A 602 -36.66 37.91 -15.05
CA GLU A 602 -38.09 38.18 -14.80
C GLU A 602 -39.03 37.12 -15.42
N ALA A 603 -38.60 36.45 -16.49
CA ALA A 603 -39.34 35.39 -17.15
C ALA A 603 -39.25 34.02 -16.45
N PHE A 604 -38.41 33.86 -15.43
CA PHE A 604 -38.26 32.60 -14.70
C PHE A 604 -39.37 32.45 -13.66
N ASN A 605 -40.23 31.46 -13.86
CA ASN A 605 -41.37 31.20 -12.98
C ASN A 605 -40.96 30.27 -11.82
N GLY A 606 -40.43 30.85 -10.74
CA GLY A 606 -39.93 30.15 -9.55
C GLY A 606 -39.00 31.03 -8.73
N VAL A 607 -38.34 30.49 -7.69
CA VAL A 607 -37.25 31.17 -6.98
C VAL A 607 -35.98 30.35 -7.18
N LEU A 608 -34.95 30.94 -7.78
CA LEU A 608 -33.66 30.27 -7.94
C LEU A 608 -33.07 29.94 -6.57
N ARG A 609 -32.75 28.68 -6.34
CA ARG A 609 -32.03 28.26 -5.14
C ARG A 609 -30.61 28.86 -5.16
N PRO A 610 -29.96 29.04 -3.99
CA PRO A 610 -28.63 29.65 -3.93
C PRO A 610 -27.58 29.01 -4.86
N TYR A 611 -27.60 27.69 -5.04
CA TYR A 611 -26.69 27.01 -5.97
C TYR A 611 -27.05 27.22 -7.44
N GLN A 612 -28.35 27.33 -7.78
CA GLN A 612 -28.80 27.60 -9.16
C GLN A 612 -28.48 29.03 -9.56
N ALA A 613 -28.64 29.98 -8.65
CA ALA A 613 -28.20 31.35 -8.85
C ALA A 613 -26.68 31.41 -9.11
N LYS A 614 -25.87 30.67 -8.34
CA LYS A 614 -24.43 30.50 -8.60
C LYS A 614 -24.14 29.89 -9.97
N GLY A 615 -24.87 28.84 -10.36
CA GLY A 615 -24.71 28.18 -11.67
C GLY A 615 -25.01 29.10 -12.85
N VAL A 616 -26.13 29.84 -12.80
CA VAL A 616 -26.48 30.84 -13.84
C VAL A 616 -25.45 31.96 -13.88
N SER A 617 -24.99 32.42 -12.72
CA SER A 617 -23.96 33.47 -12.63
C SER A 617 -22.62 33.01 -13.20
N TRP A 618 -22.28 31.74 -13.02
CA TRP A 618 -21.09 31.12 -13.62
C TRP A 618 -21.18 31.04 -15.14
N LEU A 619 -22.34 30.63 -15.69
CA LEU A 619 -22.56 30.62 -17.13
C LEU A 619 -22.46 32.03 -17.73
N ALA A 620 -23.05 33.04 -17.07
CA ALA A 620 -22.96 34.43 -17.51
C ALA A 620 -21.52 34.96 -17.45
N TYR A 621 -20.78 34.61 -16.40
CA TYR A 621 -19.36 34.95 -16.25
C TYR A 621 -18.51 34.37 -17.39
N LEU A 622 -18.66 33.07 -17.69
CA LEU A 622 -17.96 32.41 -18.80
C LEU A 622 -18.38 32.94 -20.18
N GLY A 623 -19.67 33.23 -20.37
CA GLY A 623 -20.19 33.85 -21.58
C GLY A 623 -19.60 35.24 -21.84
N GLY A 624 -19.25 36.00 -20.80
CA GLY A 624 -18.56 37.29 -20.90
C GLY A 624 -17.17 37.21 -21.55
N PHE A 625 -16.51 36.04 -21.49
CA PHE A 625 -15.23 35.79 -22.15
C PHE A 625 -15.39 35.08 -23.51
N GLY A 626 -16.62 34.84 -23.96
CA GLY A 626 -16.91 34.09 -25.19
C GLY A 626 -16.68 32.58 -25.06
N PHE A 627 -16.52 32.05 -23.84
CA PHE A 627 -16.41 30.62 -23.61
C PHE A 627 -17.80 29.96 -23.59
N GLY A 628 -17.92 28.82 -24.28
CA GLY A 628 -19.08 27.94 -24.11
C GLY A 628 -18.95 27.13 -22.83
N ALA A 629 -20.02 27.03 -22.04
CA ALA A 629 -20.02 26.33 -20.76
C ALA A 629 -21.14 25.29 -20.70
N CYS A 630 -20.86 24.16 -20.05
CA CYS A 630 -21.83 23.11 -19.74
C CYS A 630 -21.85 22.91 -18.22
N LEU A 631 -23.02 23.02 -17.59
CA LEU A 631 -23.20 22.70 -16.17
C LEU A 631 -23.44 21.20 -16.02
N ALA A 632 -22.50 20.49 -15.40
CA ALA A 632 -22.67 19.13 -14.93
C ALA A 632 -22.75 19.18 -13.40
N ASP A 633 -23.97 19.11 -12.84
CA ASP A 633 -24.22 19.18 -11.40
C ASP A 633 -24.47 17.79 -10.82
N ASP A 634 -23.95 17.53 -9.62
CA ASP A 634 -23.78 16.23 -8.96
C ASP A 634 -25.02 15.77 -8.17
N MET A 635 -26.21 16.14 -8.66
CA MET A 635 -27.48 15.70 -8.08
C MET A 635 -28.23 14.77 -9.02
N GLY A 636 -27.91 13.47 -8.94
CA GLY A 636 -28.81 12.39 -9.29
C GLY A 636 -29.34 11.72 -8.00
N LEU A 637 -30.63 11.41 -7.80
CA LEU A 637 -31.84 11.46 -8.63
C LEU A 637 -33.08 11.53 -7.70
N GLY A 638 -33.30 12.68 -7.04
CA GLY A 638 -34.46 12.85 -6.14
C GLY A 638 -35.63 13.67 -6.72
N LYS A 639 -35.38 14.53 -7.71
CA LYS A 639 -36.40 15.38 -8.34
C LYS A 639 -36.11 15.54 -9.82
N CYS A 640 -37.03 15.10 -10.67
CA CYS A 640 -36.92 15.23 -12.13
C CYS A 640 -37.45 16.58 -12.58
N THR A 641 -36.70 17.26 -13.45
CA THR A 641 -37.11 18.57 -14.01
C THR A 641 -38.09 18.44 -15.19
N SER A 642 -38.20 17.26 -15.80
CA SER A 642 -39.16 16.97 -16.89
C SER A 642 -39.61 15.49 -16.95
N ALA A 643 -40.80 15.24 -17.49
CA ALA A 643 -41.45 13.93 -17.56
C ALA A 643 -40.77 12.92 -18.52
N ASP A 644 -40.00 13.42 -19.45
CA ASP A 644 -39.24 12.70 -20.47
C ASP A 644 -37.78 12.45 -20.07
N SER A 645 -37.38 12.87 -18.87
CA SER A 645 -36.03 12.61 -18.33
C SER A 645 -35.76 11.12 -18.20
N LEU A 646 -34.57 10.67 -18.60
CA LEU A 646 -34.12 9.29 -18.42
C LEU A 646 -33.52 9.10 -17.02
N ILE A 647 -33.97 8.06 -16.33
CA ILE A 647 -33.62 7.72 -14.95
C ILE A 647 -33.26 6.24 -14.89
N LEU A 648 -32.18 5.90 -14.19
CA LEU A 648 -31.78 4.52 -13.95
C LEU A 648 -32.54 3.97 -12.74
N VAL A 649 -33.46 3.03 -12.97
CA VAL A 649 -34.28 2.39 -11.94
C VAL A 649 -34.28 0.87 -12.16
N ASN A 650 -34.04 0.09 -11.10
CA ASN A 650 -33.98 -1.37 -11.13
C ASN A 650 -33.02 -1.89 -12.21
N GLY A 651 -31.84 -1.27 -12.33
CA GLY A 651 -30.81 -1.65 -13.29
C GLY A 651 -31.12 -1.32 -14.76
N THR A 652 -32.19 -0.57 -15.07
CA THR A 652 -32.55 -0.20 -16.45
C THR A 652 -32.83 1.29 -16.58
N LEU A 653 -32.36 1.91 -17.66
CA LEU A 653 -32.61 3.33 -17.95
C LEU A 653 -34.02 3.50 -18.54
N GLN A 654 -34.90 4.22 -17.85
CA GLN A 654 -36.31 4.41 -18.23
C GLN A 654 -36.71 5.87 -18.11
N ARG A 655 -37.76 6.29 -18.85
CA ARG A 655 -38.28 7.67 -18.74
C ARG A 655 -39.07 7.87 -17.44
N ALA A 656 -38.98 9.07 -16.87
CA ALA A 656 -39.65 9.47 -15.63
C ALA A 656 -41.17 9.24 -15.66
N ASP A 657 -41.84 9.56 -16.77
CA ASP A 657 -43.28 9.34 -16.96
C ASP A 657 -43.66 7.86 -16.96
N LYS A 658 -42.80 7.00 -17.51
CA LYS A 658 -42.99 5.54 -17.50
C LYS A 658 -42.78 4.95 -16.11
N ILE A 659 -41.80 5.46 -15.37
CA ILE A 659 -41.56 5.05 -13.98
C ILE A 659 -42.75 5.47 -13.12
N TRP A 660 -43.20 6.72 -13.22
CA TRP A 660 -44.37 7.21 -12.50
C TRP A 660 -45.63 6.41 -12.83
N GLY A 661 -45.95 6.23 -14.11
CA GLY A 661 -47.15 5.49 -14.52
C GLY A 661 -47.15 4.00 -14.13
N ARG A 662 -45.97 3.42 -13.88
CA ARG A 662 -45.82 2.00 -13.55
C ARG A 662 -45.73 1.74 -12.06
N TYR A 663 -45.07 2.62 -11.32
CA TYR A 663 -44.70 2.36 -9.93
C TYR A 663 -45.34 3.31 -8.93
N ALA A 664 -45.93 4.45 -9.35
CA ALA A 664 -46.58 5.36 -8.42
C ALA A 664 -47.86 4.73 -7.84
N GLY A 665 -47.95 4.67 -6.51
CA GLY A 665 -49.17 4.37 -5.79
C GLY A 665 -50.10 5.59 -5.71
N GLU A 666 -50.73 5.80 -4.56
CA GLU A 666 -51.61 6.95 -4.36
C GLU A 666 -50.82 8.26 -4.39
N ALA A 667 -51.17 9.15 -5.31
CA ALA A 667 -50.52 10.43 -5.49
C ALA A 667 -51.05 11.45 -4.48
N MET A 668 -50.16 12.02 -3.69
CA MET A 668 -50.46 13.13 -2.78
C MET A 668 -49.81 14.41 -3.30
N PHE A 669 -50.50 15.53 -3.11
CA PHE A 669 -50.01 16.86 -3.45
C PHE A 669 -49.65 17.61 -2.17
N ASP A 670 -48.42 18.11 -2.09
CA ASP A 670 -47.85 18.71 -0.88
C ASP A 670 -47.86 20.23 -0.87
N GLY A 671 -48.35 20.85 -1.96
CA GLY A 671 -48.29 22.29 -2.19
C GLY A 671 -47.17 22.72 -3.14
N GLU A 672 -46.19 21.86 -3.43
CA GLU A 672 -45.04 22.12 -4.31
C GLU A 672 -44.95 21.14 -5.50
N GLY A 673 -45.55 19.95 -5.39
CA GLY A 673 -45.59 18.95 -6.45
C GLY A 673 -46.41 17.71 -6.09
N PHE A 674 -46.50 16.77 -7.03
CA PHE A 674 -47.10 15.46 -6.77
C PHE A 674 -46.00 14.47 -6.36
N TRP A 675 -46.25 13.72 -5.29
CA TRP A 675 -45.44 12.58 -4.88
C TRP A 675 -46.32 11.35 -4.68
N ALA A 676 -45.74 10.16 -4.77
CA ALA A 676 -46.45 8.91 -4.54
C ALA A 676 -45.50 7.92 -3.87
N VAL A 677 -46.03 7.11 -2.95
CA VAL A 677 -45.29 5.97 -2.41
C VAL A 677 -45.26 4.89 -3.49
N PRO A 678 -44.09 4.36 -3.88
CA PRO A 678 -44.03 3.33 -4.89
C PRO A 678 -44.81 2.07 -4.49
N THR A 679 -45.51 1.43 -5.41
CA THR A 679 -46.20 0.16 -5.17
C THR A 679 -45.24 -1.01 -4.95
N GLU A 680 -43.98 -0.86 -5.40
CA GLU A 680 -42.89 -1.82 -5.24
C GLU A 680 -41.57 -1.08 -4.93
N PRO A 681 -40.62 -1.72 -4.23
CA PRO A 681 -39.30 -1.12 -3.99
C PRO A 681 -38.58 -0.78 -5.29
N LEU A 682 -38.10 0.45 -5.41
CA LEU A 682 -37.30 0.92 -6.55
C LEU A 682 -35.84 1.06 -6.14
N CYS A 683 -34.97 0.27 -6.72
CA CYS A 683 -33.52 0.44 -6.61
C CYS A 683 -33.07 1.53 -7.58
N THR A 684 -32.68 2.68 -7.04
CA THR A 684 -31.94 3.72 -7.76
C THR A 684 -30.47 3.65 -7.36
N ASN A 685 -29.56 4.17 -8.19
CA ASN A 685 -28.14 4.31 -7.82
C ASN A 685 -27.96 5.43 -6.78
N SER A 686 -28.46 5.21 -5.56
CA SER A 686 -28.14 6.04 -4.41
C SER A 686 -27.32 5.22 -3.42
N LEU A 687 -26.18 5.78 -3.05
CA LEU A 687 -25.38 5.36 -1.91
C LEU A 687 -26.26 5.31 -0.65
N ASN A 688 -26.27 4.17 0.04
CA ASN A 688 -26.99 4.01 1.30
C ASN A 688 -26.20 4.76 2.38
N SER A 689 -26.87 5.52 3.24
CA SER A 689 -26.25 6.22 4.38
C SER A 689 -25.41 5.33 5.30
N GLU A 690 -25.61 4.00 5.28
CA GLU A 690 -24.82 3.03 6.04
C GLU A 690 -23.62 2.45 5.28
N THR A 691 -23.62 2.48 3.94
CA THR A 691 -22.51 1.90 3.14
C THR A 691 -21.66 2.94 2.43
N GLY A 692 -22.07 4.22 2.46
CA GLY A 692 -21.67 5.17 1.44
C GLY A 692 -22.08 4.62 0.09
#